data_AF-A0A521G9Q5-F1
#
_entry.id   AF-A0A521G9Q5-F1
#
_cell.length_a   1.000
_cell.length_b   1.000
_cell.length_c   1.000
_cell.angle_alpha   90.00
_cell.angle_beta   90.00
_cell.angle_gamma   90.00
#
_symmetry.space_group_name_H-M   'P 1'
#
loop_
_entity.id
_entity.type
_entity.pdbx_description
1 polymer ?
#
loop_
_entity_poly.entity_id
_entity_poly.type
_entity_poly.pdbx_seq_one_letter_code
_entity_poly.pdbx_strand_id
1 'polypeptide(L)'
;MTTFGTLQISVFSVEHEPLKGARVRVEGRSSANETATGVFVFHGLPIGQVTVVVEAEDLQPERRTVTIKAGKNQTEFILGEAGLPAYKRRGIRVPFRPRPGLLGIATRGTEAPKQIAERLKGQTTEKPRSVGPGLLVVQANEAEATALTKELRGQKGVVAVGPLVNASGGGMAFFSGNIVVRTKPDTKPDAVTELAKSLGLTVKRKLTFKDLWLLQSPATDLSLLTDCDKLEDSALVLGAEAELTFTFEFDAITPTDELADDQWHLSHIGLPDAWQTLRDANAAGVTPGSANDRTFGDANLIIAVIDEGLESQTVGGNVTATHVEFQGTVSNGQPKMAGFFDMGTMQANNNSPLGNHGIQCAGVSAAPANNASTVGGEEEGVSGAAPNCRVLSVQVPSASTETEFSDFYLWMSGLDPESDDPDFPAQLAQGAAVVTNSAGGWNPAIFPVSDLMNETFERITDEGRGGLGTLLFFSAGNANSQFASLRPWARHERTFGIAASQENDQRASYSNFGDGIDLCAPSSDTDMGLRGITTATGPGDGNRAGHTGGPNDYTNNFGGTSSATPLTAGVAALLLSMDPTLTWQEVREIFYNTAVKIDFANTDAEGRWRDLNGDGVNEYSNWYGRGRIDAAKAVCVAQTQITLNTPNVQFLNVPEGEPTLRAISFTVKSSRNHRFRVVSGPTTTSGPANSFVLHNGNEATHTGNHTCSPSTPRIWVRFVGTSAGDVAQGEAVVECIETGVQYNIVFTANVVPRPRAALVLSMDRSGSMDDLAGDGRRKIQVLHDSAVVVSALAQTDTGLGAVSWDTDADLAGAMTVQDAGFEIIGVGRADLNAHISGHNTNPAGATAIGDGVLAAQSLLNGASADYAVKAMVVLTDGKETASAYIADLPAGTINGQVFAIGLGTPENIQPSALAQLTGGNNGYILMTGNIGTDDYFLLTKYYQQILAGVTNMQIVVDPEGWLHPGEEVRIPFRVNETDWQLDAVMHSPLPDALDFVLETPDGQIIDPSSLAGEPVSRYVVDQKSAFYRLSLPVSKVGEQDPNGTWYARLKLDKDKFKKQLSKLRKDDQQEFALTQTHGLRYAFVAQARSVLDMAVTLNQASLEPGATVHLRTVVTEFGYAAPRGGKITVRVTAPDGTQTVLTPAETGDGVFETAWTASQSGVYRVHVLGKGKTTLGSGWTREALRSAFTWKGGNNPPPRPTDYERFCALLGCLQKNKAIDEGRLKELGIDLSGLRKCVCSRPRPKDVKPR
;
A
#
# COMPACT_ATOMS: atom_id res chain seq x y z
N MET A 1 25.22 -26.91 0.38
CA MET A 1 24.00 -26.08 0.31
C MET A 1 24.05 -25.08 1.45
N THR A 2 24.53 -23.87 1.22
CA THR A 2 24.48 -22.78 2.20
C THR A 2 23.04 -22.29 2.29
N THR A 3 22.39 -22.57 3.41
CA THR A 3 21.05 -22.10 3.71
C THR A 3 21.11 -20.59 4.03
N PHE A 4 20.28 -19.78 3.38
CA PHE A 4 20.18 -18.34 3.58
C PHE A 4 18.90 -17.99 4.36
N GLY A 5 18.91 -16.85 5.05
CA GLY A 5 17.75 -16.29 5.75
C GLY A 5 17.30 -14.95 5.16
N THR A 6 16.06 -14.58 5.45
CA THR A 6 15.53 -13.21 5.26
C THR A 6 15.48 -12.51 6.60
N LEU A 7 15.84 -11.24 6.69
CA LEU A 7 15.72 -10.39 7.88
C LEU A 7 14.85 -9.17 7.57
N GLN A 8 13.75 -9.02 8.30
CA GLN A 8 12.99 -7.78 8.35
C GLN A 8 13.42 -6.96 9.57
N ILE A 9 13.58 -5.66 9.38
CA ILE A 9 14.03 -4.71 10.39
C ILE A 9 12.98 -3.61 10.47
N SER A 10 12.36 -3.45 11.64
CA SER A 10 11.46 -2.32 11.92
C SER A 10 12.20 -1.27 12.76
N VAL A 11 12.03 0.02 12.44
CA VAL A 11 12.74 1.14 13.06
C VAL A 11 11.71 2.14 13.60
N PHE A 12 11.77 2.40 14.90
CA PHE A 12 10.80 3.22 15.62
C PHE A 12 11.48 4.35 16.41
N SER A 13 10.72 5.42 16.69
CA SER A 13 11.12 6.48 17.62
C SER A 13 10.93 6.04 19.08
N VAL A 14 11.33 6.89 20.02
CA VAL A 14 11.10 6.68 21.47
C VAL A 14 9.60 6.56 21.81
N GLU A 15 8.73 7.18 21.00
CA GLU A 15 7.27 7.12 21.08
C GLU A 15 6.66 5.90 20.38
N HIS A 16 7.51 5.03 19.82
CA HIS A 16 7.11 3.86 19.03
C HIS A 16 6.46 4.18 17.67
N GLU A 17 6.68 5.39 17.15
CA GLU A 17 6.26 5.76 15.80
C GLU A 17 7.27 5.26 14.76
N PRO A 18 6.84 4.71 13.60
CA PRO A 18 7.77 4.30 12.54
C PRO A 18 8.62 5.48 12.05
N LEU A 19 9.95 5.34 12.09
CA LEU A 19 10.86 6.45 11.76
C LEU A 19 11.03 6.64 10.25
N LYS A 20 10.41 7.71 9.75
CA LYS A 20 10.59 8.17 8.37
C LYS A 20 12.03 8.64 8.13
N GLY A 21 12.65 8.17 7.06
CA GLY A 21 14.01 8.59 6.67
C GLY A 21 15.14 7.87 7.42
N ALA A 22 14.81 6.81 8.17
CA ALA A 22 15.83 5.92 8.74
C ALA A 22 16.65 5.23 7.63
N ARG A 23 17.94 5.06 7.87
CA ARG A 23 18.88 4.37 6.99
C ARG A 23 19.36 3.12 7.69
N VAL A 24 19.07 1.96 7.09
CA VAL A 24 19.46 0.65 7.62
C VAL A 24 20.54 0.04 6.73
N ARG A 25 21.64 -0.39 7.35
CA ARG A 25 22.75 -1.09 6.69
C ARG A 25 23.04 -2.40 7.40
N VAL A 26 23.34 -3.43 6.64
CA VAL A 26 23.91 -4.69 7.14
C VAL A 26 25.36 -4.75 6.67
N GLU A 27 26.32 -4.89 7.59
CA GLU A 27 27.74 -4.90 7.23
C GLU A 27 28.04 -6.00 6.19
N GLY A 28 28.67 -5.61 5.07
CA GLY A 28 28.96 -6.50 3.94
C GLY A 28 27.85 -6.62 2.90
N ARG A 29 26.75 -5.86 3.00
CA ARG A 29 25.67 -5.76 1.99
C ARG A 29 25.29 -4.30 1.72
N SER A 30 24.74 -4.00 0.55
CA SER A 30 24.15 -2.68 0.23
C SER A 30 22.87 -2.43 1.03
N SER A 31 22.45 -1.16 1.15
CA SER A 31 21.22 -0.75 1.85
C SER A 31 19.97 -1.41 1.27
N ALA A 32 19.06 -1.88 2.13
CA ALA A 32 17.75 -2.37 1.70
C ALA A 32 16.79 -1.21 1.45
N ASN A 33 15.82 -1.45 0.55
CA ASN A 33 14.71 -0.53 0.36
C ASN A 33 13.74 -0.61 1.54
N GLU A 34 13.26 0.54 1.96
CA GLU A 34 12.13 0.68 2.87
C GLU A 34 10.87 0.14 2.16
N THR A 35 10.28 -0.91 2.72
CA THR A 35 9.10 -1.61 2.17
C THR A 35 7.78 -0.99 2.66
N ALA A 36 7.83 -0.34 3.81
CA ALA A 36 6.80 0.51 4.42
C ALA A 36 7.54 1.46 5.37
N THR A 37 6.95 2.60 5.75
CA THR A 37 7.60 3.56 6.66
C THR A 37 8.18 2.84 7.89
N GLY A 38 9.48 2.98 8.12
CA GLY A 38 10.23 2.34 9.19
C GLY A 38 10.55 0.84 8.99
N VAL A 39 10.20 0.19 7.87
CA VAL A 39 10.34 -1.27 7.69
C VAL A 39 11.26 -1.62 6.51
N PHE A 40 12.34 -2.35 6.77
CA PHE A 40 13.39 -2.70 5.82
C PHE A 40 13.53 -4.22 5.71
N VAL A 41 13.69 -4.77 4.50
CA VAL A 41 13.81 -6.23 4.29
C VAL A 41 15.10 -6.59 3.56
N PHE A 42 15.89 -7.48 4.16
CA PHE A 42 17.13 -8.03 3.60
C PHE A 42 16.94 -9.52 3.28
N HIS A 43 17.12 -9.89 2.02
CA HIS A 43 17.09 -11.29 1.57
C HIS A 43 18.50 -11.87 1.40
N GLY A 44 18.61 -13.20 1.43
CA GLY A 44 19.87 -13.88 1.10
C GLY A 44 20.99 -13.65 2.12
N LEU A 45 20.65 -13.38 3.38
CA LEU A 45 21.66 -13.22 4.43
C LEU A 45 22.22 -14.59 4.82
N PRO A 46 23.55 -14.71 5.01
CA PRO A 46 24.14 -15.96 5.47
C PRO A 46 23.60 -16.30 6.86
N ILE A 47 23.31 -17.58 7.09
CA ILE A 47 23.02 -18.05 8.45
C ILE A 47 24.25 -17.83 9.31
N GLY A 48 24.05 -17.23 10.47
CA GLY A 48 25.12 -16.75 11.33
C GLY A 48 24.86 -15.35 11.85
N GLN A 49 25.88 -14.72 12.39
CA GLN A 49 25.77 -13.37 12.93
C GLN A 49 26.02 -12.32 11.84
N VAL A 50 25.14 -11.33 11.74
CA VAL A 50 25.30 -10.14 10.90
C VAL A 50 25.20 -8.89 11.75
N THR A 51 26.00 -7.88 11.45
CA THR A 51 25.94 -6.59 12.13
C THR A 51 25.00 -5.66 11.38
N VAL A 52 24.03 -5.09 12.09
CA VAL A 52 23.09 -4.11 11.55
C VAL A 52 23.41 -2.74 12.15
N VAL A 53 23.40 -1.71 11.31
CA VAL A 53 23.58 -0.30 11.68
C VAL A 53 22.35 0.48 11.22
N VAL A 54 21.74 1.23 12.13
CA VAL A 54 20.57 2.06 11.87
C VAL A 54 20.86 3.50 12.25
N GLU A 55 20.62 4.42 11.32
CA GLU A 55 20.86 5.87 11.44
C GLU A 55 19.60 6.64 11.07
N ALA A 56 19.28 7.72 11.77
CA ALA A 56 18.23 8.67 11.40
C ALA A 56 18.67 10.09 11.79
N GLU A 57 18.14 11.11 11.12
CA GLU A 57 18.48 12.51 11.38
C GLU A 57 18.18 12.88 12.85
N ASP A 58 19.10 13.59 13.49
CA ASP A 58 19.04 14.03 14.90
C ASP A 58 18.87 12.95 15.98
N LEU A 59 18.96 11.66 15.62
CA LEU A 59 18.85 10.54 16.55
C LEU A 59 20.18 9.79 16.69
N GLN A 60 20.41 9.20 17.87
CA GLN A 60 21.61 8.41 18.16
C GLN A 60 21.61 7.12 17.32
N PRO A 61 22.61 6.89 16.45
CA PRO A 61 22.71 5.64 15.71
C PRO A 61 22.82 4.41 16.61
N GLU A 62 22.20 3.31 16.20
CA GLU A 62 22.32 2.02 16.89
C GLU A 62 23.01 1.00 15.99
N ARG A 63 23.99 0.28 16.57
CA ARG A 63 24.69 -0.84 15.94
C ARG A 63 24.50 -2.10 16.76
N ARG A 64 23.95 -3.16 16.16
CA ARG A 64 23.69 -4.42 16.86
C ARG A 64 23.91 -5.66 15.99
N THR A 65 24.47 -6.70 16.60
CA THR A 65 24.63 -8.01 15.95
C THR A 65 23.33 -8.81 16.04
N VAL A 66 22.84 -9.28 14.91
CA VAL A 66 21.62 -10.09 14.77
C VAL A 66 21.99 -11.47 14.26
N THR A 67 21.46 -12.52 14.88
CA THR A 67 21.69 -13.90 14.42
C THR A 67 20.61 -14.30 13.42
N ILE A 68 21.03 -14.60 12.19
CA ILE A 68 20.19 -15.06 11.09
C ILE A 68 20.09 -16.58 11.12
N LYS A 69 18.85 -17.09 11.13
CA LYS A 69 18.52 -18.50 10.96
C LYS A 69 17.91 -18.74 9.57
N ALA A 70 17.82 -20.00 9.17
CA ALA A 70 17.10 -20.38 7.95
C ALA A 70 15.64 -19.91 8.03
N GLY A 71 15.11 -19.32 6.95
CA GLY A 71 13.75 -18.80 6.89
C GLY A 71 13.62 -17.30 7.21
N LYS A 72 12.44 -16.88 7.70
CA LYS A 72 12.14 -15.48 8.04
C LYS A 72 12.65 -15.13 9.45
N ASN A 73 13.38 -14.04 9.57
CA ASN A 73 13.88 -13.46 10.80
C ASN A 73 13.35 -12.02 10.90
N GLN A 74 13.09 -11.54 12.12
CA GLN A 74 12.62 -10.17 12.36
C GLN A 74 13.36 -9.57 13.56
N THR A 75 13.61 -8.27 13.52
CA THR A 75 14.24 -7.53 14.62
C THR A 75 13.82 -6.06 14.59
N GLU A 76 13.95 -5.36 15.73
CA GLU A 76 13.48 -3.98 15.89
C GLU A 76 14.60 -3.07 16.41
N PHE A 77 14.61 -1.82 15.95
CA PHE A 77 15.51 -0.76 16.42
C PHE A 77 14.66 0.41 16.92
N ILE A 78 15.03 0.95 18.08
CA ILE A 78 14.34 2.09 18.67
C ILE A 78 15.38 3.20 18.83
N LEU A 79 15.28 4.23 18.01
CA LEU A 79 16.20 5.36 18.04
C LEU A 79 15.62 6.50 18.88
N GLY A 80 16.51 7.20 19.59
CA GLY A 80 16.18 8.36 20.40
C GLY A 80 17.32 9.36 20.40
N GLU A 81 17.12 10.52 21.01
CA GLU A 81 18.13 11.57 21.09
C GLU A 81 19.40 11.07 21.80
N ALA A 82 20.55 11.64 21.45
CA ALA A 82 21.82 11.27 22.05
C ALA A 82 21.82 11.52 23.57
N GLY A 83 22.24 10.52 24.34
CA GLY A 83 22.37 10.62 25.79
C GLY A 83 21.14 10.20 26.60
N LEU A 84 20.06 9.76 25.96
CA LEU A 84 18.93 9.16 26.68
C LEU A 84 19.33 7.87 27.42
N PRO A 85 18.84 7.66 28.67
CA PRO A 85 18.94 6.36 29.31
C PRO A 85 18.16 5.32 28.50
N ALA A 86 18.60 4.07 28.57
CA ALA A 86 17.96 2.98 27.85
C ALA A 86 17.96 1.71 28.68
N TYR A 87 16.88 0.94 28.59
CA TYR A 87 16.82 -0.42 29.11
C TYR A 87 16.82 -1.42 27.96
N LYS A 88 17.06 -2.71 28.28
CA LYS A 88 17.07 -3.77 27.28
C LYS A 88 15.80 -4.63 27.36
N ARG A 89 15.26 -5.02 26.21
CA ARG A 89 14.18 -6.00 26.07
C ARG A 89 14.56 -7.00 24.98
N ARG A 90 14.76 -8.26 25.34
CA ARG A 90 15.31 -9.30 24.45
C ARG A 90 16.61 -8.86 23.76
N GLY A 91 17.45 -8.08 24.45
CA GLY A 91 18.69 -7.52 23.92
C GLY A 91 18.53 -6.30 22.99
N ILE A 92 17.31 -5.81 22.77
CA ILE A 92 17.02 -4.57 22.03
C ILE A 92 17.18 -3.38 22.98
N ARG A 93 17.91 -2.34 22.55
CA ARG A 93 18.02 -1.08 23.29
C ARG A 93 16.73 -0.29 23.15
N VAL A 94 16.12 0.07 24.27
CA VAL A 94 14.90 0.88 24.33
C VAL A 94 15.23 2.20 25.03
N PRO A 95 15.57 3.28 24.28
CA PRO A 95 15.73 4.61 24.85
C PRO A 95 14.40 5.13 25.39
N PHE A 96 14.45 5.93 26.45
CA PHE A 96 13.26 6.54 27.04
C PHE A 96 13.59 7.93 27.62
N ARG A 97 12.57 8.78 27.73
CA ARG A 97 12.71 10.09 28.37
C ARG A 97 12.35 9.99 29.86
N PRO A 98 13.32 10.03 30.78
CA PRO A 98 13.03 9.93 32.21
C PRO A 98 12.27 11.16 32.70
N ARG A 99 11.40 10.96 33.68
CA ARG A 99 10.71 12.05 34.41
C ARG A 99 11.21 12.04 35.86
N PRO A 100 12.21 12.88 36.20
CA PRO A 100 12.78 12.88 37.54
C PRO A 100 11.73 13.10 38.62
N GLY A 101 11.81 12.31 39.70
CA GLY A 101 10.89 12.41 40.84
C GLY A 101 9.48 11.85 40.63
N LEU A 102 9.16 11.35 39.43
CA LEU A 102 7.86 10.76 39.13
C LEU A 102 7.90 9.24 39.32
N LEU A 103 7.08 8.73 40.26
CA LEU A 103 7.00 7.33 40.64
C LEU A 103 5.66 6.71 40.24
N GLY A 104 5.71 5.48 39.74
CA GLY A 104 4.54 4.61 39.65
C GLY A 104 4.46 3.67 40.85
N ILE A 105 3.25 3.44 41.34
CA ILE A 105 2.96 2.51 42.44
C ILE A 105 1.80 1.60 42.00
N ALA A 106 2.07 0.30 41.91
CA ALA A 106 1.04 -0.72 41.69
C ALA A 106 0.67 -1.37 43.03
N THR A 107 -0.61 -1.69 43.19
CA THR A 107 -1.20 -2.15 44.45
C THR A 107 -2.17 -3.32 44.20
N ARG A 108 -2.55 -4.03 45.26
CA ARG A 108 -3.53 -5.14 45.20
C ARG A 108 -4.89 -4.70 45.74
N GLY A 109 -5.94 -4.95 44.95
CA GLY A 109 -7.31 -4.63 45.33
C GLY A 109 -7.63 -3.14 45.21
N THR A 110 -8.90 -2.78 45.39
CA THR A 110 -9.43 -1.42 45.18
C THR A 110 -9.15 -0.47 46.35
N GLU A 111 -8.86 -1.00 47.54
CA GLU A 111 -8.71 -0.18 48.75
C GLU A 111 -7.26 0.22 49.09
N ALA A 112 -6.28 -0.57 48.63
CA ALA A 112 -4.86 -0.27 48.83
C ALA A 112 -4.41 1.07 48.19
N PRO A 113 -4.86 1.46 46.97
CA PRO A 113 -4.55 2.77 46.40
C PRO A 113 -5.00 3.92 47.31
N LYS A 114 -6.22 3.87 47.86
CA LYS A 114 -6.75 4.93 48.73
C LYS A 114 -5.92 5.07 50.01
N GLN A 115 -5.60 3.95 50.65
CA GLN A 115 -4.80 3.92 51.87
C GLN A 115 -3.38 4.46 51.63
N ILE A 116 -2.77 4.12 50.50
CA ILE A 116 -1.44 4.60 50.12
C ILE A 116 -1.49 6.09 49.76
N ALA A 117 -2.48 6.53 49.00
CA ALA A 117 -2.64 7.95 48.64
C ALA A 117 -2.83 8.84 49.88
N GLU A 118 -3.65 8.44 50.85
CA GLU A 118 -3.80 9.19 52.11
C GLU A 118 -2.52 9.17 52.96
N ARG A 119 -1.79 8.05 52.97
CA ARG A 119 -0.52 7.96 53.69
C ARG A 119 0.58 8.85 53.09
N LEU A 120 0.55 9.07 51.79
CA LEU A 120 1.50 9.92 51.06
C LEU A 120 1.14 11.41 51.08
N LYS A 121 0.05 11.79 51.75
CA LYS A 121 -0.38 13.17 51.90
C LYS A 121 0.65 14.00 52.67
N GLY A 122 1.13 15.07 52.04
CA GLY A 122 2.17 15.95 52.59
C GLY A 122 3.61 15.44 52.42
N GLN A 123 3.81 14.27 51.80
CA GLN A 123 5.14 13.74 51.44
C GLN A 123 5.45 13.84 49.93
N THR A 124 4.55 14.49 49.19
CA THR A 124 4.52 14.52 47.72
C THR A 124 4.30 15.97 47.27
N THR A 125 4.90 16.37 46.15
CA THR A 125 4.78 17.75 45.65
C THR A 125 3.44 18.00 45.00
N GLU A 126 2.78 16.95 44.52
CA GLU A 126 1.42 16.96 43.97
C GLU A 126 0.58 15.87 44.62
N LYS A 127 -0.74 16.04 44.60
CA LYS A 127 -1.67 15.02 45.10
C LYS A 127 -1.45 13.71 44.31
N PRO A 128 -1.27 12.56 44.99
CA PRO A 128 -1.19 11.26 44.31
C PRO A 128 -2.37 11.06 43.35
N ARG A 129 -2.06 10.74 42.09
CA ARG A 129 -3.06 10.59 41.03
C ARG A 129 -3.33 9.11 40.79
N SER A 130 -4.59 8.70 40.93
CA SER A 130 -5.04 7.39 40.45
C SER A 130 -5.16 7.42 38.93
N VAL A 131 -4.66 6.39 38.27
CA VAL A 131 -4.65 6.28 36.80
C VAL A 131 -5.23 4.96 36.30
N GLY A 132 -5.90 4.23 37.19
CA GLY A 132 -6.56 2.97 36.93
C GLY A 132 -6.72 2.14 38.21
N PRO A 133 -7.55 1.09 38.21
CA PRO A 133 -7.70 0.20 39.35
C PRO A 133 -6.35 -0.33 39.81
N GLY A 134 -5.98 -0.06 41.06
CA GLY A 134 -4.74 -0.55 41.65
C GLY A 134 -3.47 0.24 41.31
N LEU A 135 -3.54 1.38 40.61
CA LEU A 135 -2.36 2.11 40.12
C LEU A 135 -2.34 3.60 40.51
N LEU A 136 -1.22 4.06 41.06
CA LEU A 136 -1.01 5.46 41.44
C LEU A 136 0.25 6.02 40.77
N VAL A 137 0.21 7.30 40.43
CA VAL A 137 1.39 8.10 40.10
C VAL A 137 1.58 9.21 41.12
N VAL A 138 2.83 9.40 41.51
CA VAL A 138 3.24 10.36 42.53
C VAL A 138 4.41 11.17 42.02
N GLN A 139 4.32 12.50 42.15
CA GLN A 139 5.44 13.40 41.96
C GLN A 139 6.04 13.79 43.32
N ALA A 140 7.35 13.65 43.45
CA ALA A 140 8.15 14.13 44.57
C ALA A 140 9.48 14.69 44.03
N ASN A 141 10.32 15.27 44.90
CA ASN A 141 11.71 15.52 44.50
C ASN A 141 12.51 14.20 44.47
N GLU A 142 13.68 14.18 43.84
CA GLU A 142 14.43 12.93 43.64
C GLU A 142 14.81 12.22 44.96
N ALA A 143 15.23 12.98 45.97
CA ALA A 143 15.62 12.42 47.27
C ALA A 143 14.41 11.80 48.01
N GLU A 144 13.26 12.48 47.97
CA GLU A 144 11.99 11.98 48.50
C GLU A 144 11.48 10.77 47.72
N ALA A 145 11.59 10.78 46.39
CA ALA A 145 11.19 9.67 45.55
C ALA A 145 11.99 8.39 45.87
N THR A 146 13.30 8.52 46.08
CA THR A 146 14.16 7.43 46.57
C THR A 146 13.70 6.93 47.94
N ALA A 147 13.40 7.82 48.88
CA ALA A 147 12.93 7.46 50.21
C ALA A 147 11.57 6.74 50.19
N LEU A 148 10.61 7.26 49.41
CA LEU A 148 9.28 6.69 49.23
C LEU A 148 9.34 5.31 48.55
N THR A 149 10.17 5.16 47.52
CA THR A 149 10.38 3.86 46.87
C THR A 149 10.92 2.83 47.87
N LYS A 150 11.83 3.24 48.76
CA LYS A 150 12.35 2.37 49.82
C LYS A 150 11.31 2.03 50.88
N GLU A 151 10.48 2.99 51.28
CA GLU A 151 9.40 2.77 52.27
C GLU A 151 8.34 1.80 51.74
N LEU A 152 7.86 2.04 50.52
CA LEU A 152 6.72 1.32 49.95
C LEU A 152 7.10 -0.07 49.45
N ARG A 153 8.37 -0.31 49.12
CA ARG A 153 8.84 -1.61 48.62
C ARG A 153 8.74 -2.68 49.71
N GLY A 154 7.87 -3.66 49.48
CA GLY A 154 7.60 -4.75 50.42
C GLY A 154 6.47 -4.47 51.41
N GLN A 155 5.80 -3.31 51.31
CA GLN A 155 4.62 -3.00 52.10
C GLN A 155 3.44 -3.89 51.68
N LYS A 156 2.65 -4.34 52.66
CA LYS A 156 1.41 -5.10 52.41
C LYS A 156 0.46 -4.26 51.54
N GLY A 157 0.01 -4.84 50.43
CA GLY A 157 -0.87 -4.17 49.47
C GLY A 157 -0.15 -3.47 48.33
N VAL A 158 1.16 -3.23 48.41
CA VAL A 158 1.98 -2.74 47.29
C VAL A 158 2.52 -3.93 46.48
N VAL A 159 2.32 -3.90 45.17
CA VAL A 159 2.84 -4.88 44.20
C VAL A 159 4.23 -4.46 43.72
N ALA A 160 4.37 -3.20 43.29
CA ALA A 160 5.60 -2.66 42.75
C ALA A 160 5.65 -1.14 42.93
N VAL A 161 6.85 -0.57 43.04
CA VAL A 161 7.09 0.87 43.10
C VAL A 161 8.43 1.21 42.45
N GLY A 162 8.46 2.26 41.64
CA GLY A 162 9.69 2.79 41.08
C GLY A 162 9.51 3.87 40.02
N PRO A 163 10.62 4.31 39.38
CA PRO A 163 10.62 5.42 38.42
C PRO A 163 9.78 5.13 37.17
N LEU A 164 9.01 6.13 36.75
CA LEU A 164 8.19 6.09 35.54
C LEU A 164 9.04 6.10 34.25
N VAL A 165 8.57 5.38 33.23
CA VAL A 165 9.21 5.20 31.93
C VAL A 165 8.20 5.57 30.84
N ASN A 166 8.55 6.49 29.94
CA ASN A 166 7.74 6.91 28.77
C ASN A 166 6.25 7.13 29.09
N ALA A 167 5.94 8.09 29.96
CA ALA A 167 4.56 8.48 30.24
C ALA A 167 3.86 9.02 28.98
N SER A 168 2.73 8.42 28.60
CA SER A 168 1.87 8.89 27.49
C SER A 168 0.42 9.05 27.95
N GLY A 169 -0.44 9.59 27.07
CA GLY A 169 -1.88 9.70 27.32
C GLY A 169 -2.62 8.35 27.27
N GLY A 170 -2.05 7.33 26.62
CA GLY A 170 -2.66 6.01 26.39
C GLY A 170 -2.26 4.92 27.39
N GLY A 171 -1.41 5.21 28.38
CA GLY A 171 -0.98 4.24 29.38
C GLY A 171 0.29 4.64 30.11
N MET A 172 0.76 3.80 31.02
CA MET A 172 2.03 4.02 31.72
C MET A 172 2.81 2.76 32.00
N ALA A 173 4.13 2.91 32.12
CA ALA A 173 5.04 1.89 32.59
C ALA A 173 6.05 2.46 33.60
N PHE A 174 6.47 1.66 34.57
CA PHE A 174 7.54 2.01 35.52
C PHE A 174 8.35 0.77 35.92
N PHE A 175 9.56 0.98 36.41
CA PHE A 175 10.42 -0.12 36.87
C PHE A 175 9.96 -0.66 38.23
N SER A 176 9.82 -1.98 38.37
CA SER A 176 9.40 -2.60 39.64
C SER A 176 10.54 -2.71 40.67
N GLY A 177 11.79 -2.53 40.23
CA GLY A 177 12.99 -2.82 41.01
C GLY A 177 13.47 -4.28 40.94
N ASN A 178 12.77 -5.14 40.19
CA ASN A 178 13.23 -6.50 39.89
C ASN A 178 13.98 -6.56 38.55
N ILE A 179 14.83 -7.59 38.41
CA ILE A 179 15.57 -7.91 37.20
C ILE A 179 15.25 -9.35 36.81
N VAL A 180 14.86 -9.56 35.56
CA VAL A 180 14.70 -10.90 34.97
C VAL A 180 16.01 -11.27 34.30
N VAL A 181 16.65 -12.34 34.78
CA VAL A 181 17.97 -12.78 34.33
C VAL A 181 17.86 -14.12 33.62
N ARG A 182 18.33 -14.17 32.37
CA ARG A 182 18.50 -15.43 31.62
C ARG A 182 19.93 -15.90 31.76
N THR A 183 20.13 -17.09 32.28
CA THR A 183 21.44 -17.72 32.38
C THR A 183 21.75 -18.60 31.17
N LYS A 184 23.01 -18.97 30.98
CA LYS A 184 23.39 -20.03 30.03
C LYS A 184 22.74 -21.36 30.43
N PRO A 185 22.47 -22.26 29.46
CA PRO A 185 21.97 -23.59 29.74
C PRO A 185 22.80 -24.29 30.82
N ASP A 186 22.13 -25.00 31.71
CA ASP A 186 22.75 -25.85 32.75
C ASP A 186 23.55 -25.08 33.82
N THR A 187 23.38 -23.75 33.91
CA THR A 187 23.95 -22.94 34.99
C THR A 187 23.36 -23.39 36.34
N LYS A 188 24.26 -23.75 37.28
CA LYS A 188 23.86 -24.23 38.61
C LYS A 188 23.25 -23.11 39.46
N PRO A 189 22.17 -23.36 40.23
CA PRO A 189 21.54 -22.39 41.13
C PRO A 189 22.51 -21.64 42.06
N ASP A 190 23.51 -22.34 42.61
CA ASP A 190 24.49 -21.75 43.53
C ASP A 190 25.34 -20.69 42.83
N ALA A 191 25.70 -20.90 41.56
CA ALA A 191 26.48 -19.94 40.79
C ALA A 191 25.71 -18.64 40.52
N VAL A 192 24.38 -18.72 40.34
CA VAL A 192 23.51 -17.54 40.20
C VAL A 192 23.38 -16.81 41.53
N THR A 193 23.27 -17.55 42.63
CA THR A 193 23.20 -16.98 43.98
C THR A 193 24.50 -16.24 44.34
N GLU A 194 25.66 -16.82 44.06
CA GLU A 194 26.96 -16.18 44.31
C GLU A 194 27.17 -14.95 43.42
N LEU A 195 26.77 -15.01 42.14
CA LEU A 195 26.81 -13.86 41.25
C LEU A 195 25.92 -12.72 41.77
N ALA A 196 24.66 -13.02 42.11
CA ALA A 196 23.74 -12.03 42.66
C ALA A 196 24.31 -11.38 43.93
N LYS A 197 24.86 -12.19 44.85
CA LYS A 197 25.48 -11.72 46.09
C LYS A 197 26.69 -10.81 45.83
N SER A 198 27.53 -11.15 44.85
CA SER A 198 28.71 -10.34 44.48
C SER A 198 28.34 -8.94 43.96
N LEU A 199 27.14 -8.80 43.38
CA LEU A 199 26.60 -7.54 42.85
C LEU A 199 25.64 -6.84 43.82
N GLY A 200 25.44 -7.36 45.03
CA GLY A 200 24.51 -6.80 46.01
C GLY A 200 23.02 -7.03 45.69
N LEU A 201 22.72 -7.96 44.79
CA LEU A 201 21.36 -8.31 44.35
C LEU A 201 20.80 -9.48 45.18
N THR A 202 19.47 -9.55 45.28
CA THR A 202 18.78 -10.64 45.98
C THR A 202 18.10 -11.57 44.98
N VAL A 203 18.41 -12.87 44.97
CA VAL A 203 17.63 -13.85 44.19
C VAL A 203 16.26 -14.04 44.84
N LYS A 204 15.19 -13.66 44.15
CA LYS A 204 13.80 -13.87 44.61
C LYS A 204 13.37 -15.31 44.41
N ARG A 205 13.52 -15.80 43.18
CA ARG A 205 13.18 -17.17 42.79
C ARG A 205 13.73 -17.51 41.41
N LYS A 206 13.83 -18.81 41.12
CA LYS A 206 13.88 -19.32 39.74
C LYS A 206 12.47 -19.30 39.16
N LEU A 207 12.30 -18.83 37.92
CA LEU A 207 11.01 -18.91 37.23
C LEU A 207 10.77 -20.34 36.71
N THR A 208 9.52 -20.68 36.40
CA THR A 208 9.14 -22.02 35.90
C THR A 208 9.72 -22.33 34.52
N PHE A 209 10.19 -21.30 33.81
CA PHE A 209 10.83 -21.42 32.51
C PHE A 209 12.33 -21.79 32.64
N LYS A 210 12.85 -22.56 31.68
CA LYS A 210 14.26 -23.00 31.68
C LYS A 210 15.21 -21.79 31.68
N ASP A 211 16.19 -21.82 32.58
CA ASP A 211 17.30 -20.86 32.71
C ASP A 211 16.89 -19.40 32.98
N LEU A 212 15.71 -19.15 33.56
CA LEU A 212 15.24 -17.81 33.95
C LEU A 212 15.14 -17.63 35.47
N TRP A 213 15.59 -16.48 35.94
CA TRP A 213 15.66 -16.11 37.34
C TRP A 213 15.07 -14.72 37.55
N LEU A 214 14.40 -14.53 38.69
CA LEU A 214 13.96 -13.23 39.15
C LEU A 214 14.88 -12.79 40.29
N LEU A 215 15.59 -11.69 40.08
CA LEU A 215 16.42 -11.02 41.07
C LEU A 215 15.78 -9.69 41.44
N GLN A 216 16.14 -9.15 42.60
CA GLN A 216 15.75 -7.82 43.03
C GLN A 216 16.99 -6.97 43.27
N SER A 217 16.98 -5.76 42.70
CA SER A 217 18.00 -4.76 42.94
C SER A 217 17.66 -3.92 44.17
N PRO A 218 18.67 -3.53 44.98
CA PRO A 218 18.48 -2.55 46.04
C PRO A 218 18.25 -1.12 45.50
N ALA A 219 18.53 -0.86 44.21
CA ALA A 219 18.32 0.43 43.58
C ALA A 219 16.87 0.91 43.70
N THR A 220 16.70 2.20 43.98
CA THR A 220 15.39 2.87 44.10
C THR A 220 15.16 3.89 42.99
N ASP A 221 16.15 4.04 42.11
CA ASP A 221 16.21 4.97 40.98
C ASP A 221 16.63 4.21 39.71
N LEU A 222 17.08 4.95 38.69
CA LEU A 222 17.52 4.38 37.42
C LEU A 222 18.85 3.60 37.49
N SER A 223 19.55 3.57 38.64
CA SER A 223 20.77 2.76 38.79
C SER A 223 20.53 1.25 38.69
N LEU A 224 19.27 0.81 38.75
CA LEU A 224 18.82 -0.53 38.36
C LEU A 224 19.34 -0.94 36.98
N LEU A 225 19.42 -0.01 36.03
CA LEU A 225 19.88 -0.28 34.66
C LEU A 225 21.36 -0.66 34.65
N THR A 226 22.17 -0.01 35.50
CA THR A 226 23.59 -0.35 35.70
C THR A 226 23.75 -1.76 36.28
N ASP A 227 22.84 -2.20 37.15
CA ASP A 227 22.87 -3.56 37.69
C ASP A 227 22.57 -4.60 36.61
N CYS A 228 21.67 -4.31 35.67
CA CYS A 228 21.43 -5.15 34.50
C CYS A 228 22.70 -5.28 33.63
N ASP A 229 23.40 -4.17 33.36
CA ASP A 229 24.63 -4.21 32.56
C ASP A 229 25.73 -5.06 33.24
N LYS A 230 25.94 -4.88 34.56
CA LYS A 230 26.90 -5.69 35.33
C LYS A 230 26.57 -7.19 35.33
N LEU A 231 25.27 -7.53 35.33
CA LEU A 231 24.84 -8.93 35.22
C LEU A 231 25.19 -9.49 33.83
N GLU A 232 24.99 -8.73 32.76
CA GLU A 232 25.30 -9.15 31.39
C GLU A 232 26.81 -9.31 31.13
N ASP A 233 27.67 -8.58 31.84
CA ASP A 233 29.13 -8.76 31.80
C ASP A 233 29.58 -10.13 32.33
N SER A 234 28.72 -10.84 33.06
CA SER A 234 29.04 -12.17 33.58
C SER A 234 28.98 -13.24 32.51
N ALA A 235 29.99 -14.11 32.48
CA ALA A 235 30.02 -15.27 31.60
C ALA A 235 28.87 -16.29 31.85
N LEU A 236 28.11 -16.16 32.94
CA LEU A 236 26.97 -17.01 33.28
C LEU A 236 25.64 -16.52 32.69
N VAL A 237 25.57 -15.26 32.28
CA VAL A 237 24.32 -14.58 31.88
C VAL A 237 24.28 -14.44 30.36
N LEU A 238 23.07 -14.63 29.79
CA LEU A 238 22.77 -14.40 28.38
C LEU A 238 21.98 -13.10 28.16
N GLY A 239 21.33 -12.57 29.20
CA GLY A 239 20.62 -11.29 29.18
C GLY A 239 20.04 -10.97 30.55
N ALA A 240 19.98 -9.69 30.89
CA ALA A 240 19.38 -9.18 32.12
C ALA A 240 18.48 -7.98 31.81
N GLU A 241 17.21 -8.08 32.16
CA GLU A 241 16.19 -7.10 31.80
C GLU A 241 15.51 -6.55 33.06
N ALA A 242 15.43 -5.22 33.17
CA ALA A 242 14.64 -4.59 34.22
C ALA A 242 13.16 -4.94 34.04
N GLU A 243 12.51 -5.38 35.11
CA GLU A 243 11.08 -5.70 35.07
C GLU A 243 10.25 -4.41 35.08
N LEU A 244 9.30 -4.34 34.14
CA LEU A 244 8.34 -3.25 34.03
C LEU A 244 7.00 -3.67 34.62
N THR A 245 6.38 -2.72 35.31
CA THR A 245 4.95 -2.74 35.64
C THR A 245 4.26 -1.77 34.70
N PHE A 246 3.15 -2.16 34.07
CA PHE A 246 2.48 -1.35 33.05
C PHE A 246 0.96 -1.54 33.07
N THR A 247 0.22 -0.60 32.46
CA THR A 247 -1.23 -0.67 32.25
C THR A 247 -1.58 -1.55 31.05
N PHE A 248 -2.62 -2.38 31.18
CA PHE A 248 -3.24 -3.06 30.04
C PHE A 248 -4.33 -2.18 29.45
N GLU A 249 -4.40 -2.12 28.12
CA GLU A 249 -5.55 -1.60 27.39
C GLU A 249 -6.45 -2.78 27.02
N PHE A 250 -7.76 -2.61 27.19
CA PHE A 250 -8.76 -3.57 26.73
C PHE A 250 -9.32 -3.05 25.40
N ASP A 251 -9.27 -3.89 24.37
CA ASP A 251 -9.58 -3.51 22.98
C ASP A 251 -11.09 -3.28 22.71
N ALA A 252 -11.96 -3.49 23.70
CA ALA A 252 -13.40 -3.27 23.58
C ALA A 252 -13.95 -2.51 24.80
N ILE A 253 -14.88 -1.59 24.55
CA ILE A 253 -15.60 -0.87 25.60
C ILE A 253 -16.75 -1.76 26.08
N THR A 254 -16.57 -2.34 27.26
CA THR A 254 -17.63 -3.04 27.99
C THR A 254 -18.08 -2.16 29.16
N PRO A 255 -19.38 -1.85 29.29
CA PRO A 255 -19.91 -1.17 30.47
C PRO A 255 -19.57 -1.97 31.72
N THR A 256 -19.23 -1.30 32.81
CA THR A 256 -18.83 -1.96 34.06
C THR A 256 -20.01 -2.36 34.93
N ASP A 257 -21.23 -2.01 34.53
CA ASP A 257 -22.49 -2.27 35.24
C ASP A 257 -22.72 -3.78 35.50
N GLU A 258 -23.24 -4.14 36.68
CA GLU A 258 -23.35 -5.53 37.17
C GLU A 258 -24.05 -6.47 36.17
N LEU A 259 -25.06 -5.98 35.45
CA LEU A 259 -25.86 -6.80 34.53
C LEU A 259 -25.44 -6.68 33.06
N ALA A 260 -24.33 -5.98 32.76
CA ALA A 260 -23.87 -5.79 31.38
C ALA A 260 -23.63 -7.12 30.63
N ASP A 261 -23.08 -8.14 31.32
CA ASP A 261 -22.84 -9.47 30.76
C ASP A 261 -24.14 -10.23 30.42
N ASP A 262 -25.26 -9.89 31.09
CA ASP A 262 -26.59 -10.46 30.83
C ASP A 262 -27.27 -9.79 29.61
N GLN A 263 -26.69 -8.72 29.05
CA GLN A 263 -27.23 -7.96 27.91
C GLN A 263 -26.66 -8.42 26.57
N TRP A 264 -26.91 -9.67 26.21
CA TRP A 264 -26.39 -10.32 24.99
C TRP A 264 -26.62 -9.53 23.68
N HIS A 265 -27.74 -8.80 23.61
CA HIS A 265 -28.15 -8.03 22.44
C HIS A 265 -27.17 -6.90 22.09
N LEU A 266 -26.43 -6.35 23.07
CA LEU A 266 -25.49 -5.25 22.84
C LEU A 266 -24.32 -5.71 21.98
N SER A 267 -23.65 -6.79 22.39
CA SER A 267 -22.54 -7.39 21.64
C SER A 267 -23.00 -7.98 20.32
N HIS A 268 -24.23 -8.50 20.24
CA HIS A 268 -24.78 -9.11 19.03
C HIS A 268 -24.87 -8.13 17.85
N ILE A 269 -25.12 -6.85 18.13
CA ILE A 269 -25.14 -5.76 17.13
C ILE A 269 -23.84 -4.95 17.06
N GLY A 270 -22.81 -5.32 17.82
CA GLY A 270 -21.51 -4.63 17.82
C GLY A 270 -21.50 -3.28 18.53
N LEU A 271 -22.32 -3.07 19.57
CA LEU A 271 -22.29 -1.81 20.34
C LEU A 271 -20.93 -1.49 20.99
N PRO A 272 -20.20 -2.46 21.58
CA PRO A 272 -18.85 -2.20 22.12
C PRO A 272 -17.89 -1.56 21.11
N ASP A 273 -17.90 -2.04 19.86
CA ASP A 273 -17.08 -1.50 18.77
C ASP A 273 -17.59 -0.11 18.31
N ALA A 274 -18.90 0.11 18.35
CA ALA A 274 -19.50 1.42 18.07
C ALA A 274 -19.07 2.48 19.09
N TRP A 275 -19.11 2.14 20.38
CA TRP A 275 -18.63 3.01 21.45
C TRP A 275 -17.12 3.26 21.35
N GLN A 276 -16.35 2.22 21.01
CA GLN A 276 -14.91 2.37 20.73
C GLN A 276 -14.67 3.37 19.60
N THR A 277 -15.42 3.24 18.50
CA THR A 277 -15.29 4.14 17.33
C THR A 277 -15.60 5.59 17.70
N LEU A 278 -16.61 5.83 18.55
CA LEU A 278 -16.91 7.15 19.08
C LEU A 278 -15.80 7.68 20.01
N ARG A 279 -15.25 6.82 20.87
CA ARG A 279 -14.13 7.16 21.75
C ARG A 279 -12.91 7.59 20.95
N ASP A 280 -12.57 6.86 19.89
CA ASP A 280 -11.43 7.15 19.01
C ASP A 280 -11.65 8.42 18.19
N ALA A 281 -12.91 8.79 17.94
CA ALA A 281 -13.28 10.02 17.25
C ALA A 281 -13.31 11.26 18.17
N ASN A 282 -13.18 11.09 19.49
CA ASN A 282 -13.06 12.22 20.40
C ASN A 282 -11.82 13.07 20.07
N ALA A 283 -11.94 14.39 20.25
CA ALA A 283 -10.82 15.30 20.06
C ALA A 283 -9.67 14.98 21.05
N ALA A 284 -8.43 15.21 20.62
CA ALA A 284 -7.26 15.00 21.46
C ALA A 284 -7.38 15.75 22.81
N GLY A 285 -7.21 15.03 23.91
CA GLY A 285 -7.30 15.57 25.28
C GLY A 285 -8.67 15.44 25.95
N VAL A 286 -9.70 14.95 25.26
CA VAL A 286 -10.97 14.54 25.87
C VAL A 286 -10.74 13.27 26.68
N THR A 287 -11.00 13.32 27.99
CA THR A 287 -10.91 12.16 28.86
C THR A 287 -12.27 11.47 28.97
N PRO A 288 -12.33 10.13 29.11
CA PRO A 288 -13.58 9.42 29.36
C PRO A 288 -14.38 10.03 30.51
N GLY A 289 -15.68 10.21 30.31
CA GLY A 289 -16.61 10.82 31.27
C GLY A 289 -16.56 12.35 31.38
N SER A 290 -15.69 13.04 30.61
CA SER A 290 -15.71 14.51 30.55
C SER A 290 -16.88 15.04 29.72
N ALA A 291 -17.23 16.32 29.86
CA ALA A 291 -18.41 16.92 29.22
C ALA A 291 -18.48 16.79 27.69
N ASN A 292 -17.35 16.62 27.02
CA ASN A 292 -17.26 16.46 25.56
C ASN A 292 -16.99 15.01 25.13
N ASP A 293 -17.01 14.06 26.06
CA ASP A 293 -16.84 12.64 25.75
C ASP A 293 -18.10 12.09 25.07
N ARG A 294 -17.93 11.55 23.87
CA ARG A 294 -19.00 10.97 23.06
C ARG A 294 -19.00 9.45 23.04
N THR A 295 -18.13 8.79 23.81
CA THR A 295 -17.97 7.33 23.83
C THR A 295 -19.32 6.59 23.88
N PHE A 296 -20.22 7.04 24.76
CA PHE A 296 -21.56 6.46 24.96
C PHE A 296 -22.69 7.32 24.36
N GLY A 297 -22.38 8.16 23.38
CA GLY A 297 -23.29 9.15 22.77
C GLY A 297 -23.02 10.59 23.23
N ASP A 298 -23.60 11.58 22.57
CA ASP A 298 -23.49 13.01 22.89
C ASP A 298 -24.52 13.41 23.95
N ALA A 299 -24.03 13.96 25.07
CA ALA A 299 -24.86 14.36 26.22
C ALA A 299 -25.88 15.47 25.93
N ASN A 300 -25.81 16.12 24.77
CA ASN A 300 -26.80 17.09 24.34
C ASN A 300 -27.98 16.48 23.59
N LEU A 301 -27.89 15.22 23.13
CA LEU A 301 -29.00 14.58 22.41
C LEU A 301 -30.08 14.09 23.37
N ILE A 302 -31.34 14.28 22.98
CA ILE A 302 -32.53 13.83 23.70
C ILE A 302 -33.20 12.72 22.88
N ILE A 303 -33.45 11.58 23.54
CA ILE A 303 -34.28 10.49 23.03
C ILE A 303 -35.65 10.58 23.72
N ALA A 304 -36.71 10.81 22.96
CA ALA A 304 -38.08 10.75 23.47
C ALA A 304 -38.59 9.31 23.45
N VAL A 305 -39.02 8.82 24.62
CA VAL A 305 -39.60 7.49 24.80
C VAL A 305 -41.09 7.65 25.00
N ILE A 306 -41.85 7.31 23.97
CA ILE A 306 -43.32 7.36 23.97
C ILE A 306 -43.85 5.98 24.33
N ASP A 307 -44.45 5.85 25.51
CA ASP A 307 -44.90 4.56 26.01
C ASP A 307 -45.87 4.71 27.20
N GLU A 308 -46.00 3.71 28.07
CA GLU A 308 -46.69 3.74 29.37
C GLU A 308 -46.05 4.68 30.40
N GLY A 309 -44.94 5.34 30.03
CA GLY A 309 -44.22 6.31 30.84
C GLY A 309 -43.22 5.71 31.84
N LEU A 310 -42.40 6.59 32.42
CA LEU A 310 -41.42 6.27 33.47
C LEU A 310 -41.85 6.94 34.77
N GLU A 311 -41.89 6.19 35.87
CA GLU A 311 -42.37 6.72 37.16
C GLU A 311 -41.49 7.87 37.68
N SER A 312 -42.14 8.98 38.02
CA SER A 312 -41.49 10.15 38.58
C SER A 312 -41.89 10.41 40.03
N GLN A 313 -41.07 11.19 40.73
CA GLN A 313 -41.34 11.73 42.06
C GLN A 313 -40.90 13.19 42.12
N THR A 314 -41.48 13.97 43.05
CA THR A 314 -41.03 15.35 43.30
C THR A 314 -40.18 15.41 44.56
N VAL A 315 -38.89 15.71 44.41
CA VAL A 315 -37.94 15.84 45.51
C VAL A 315 -37.38 17.25 45.52
N GLY A 316 -37.60 17.99 46.62
CA GLY A 316 -37.12 19.37 46.75
C GLY A 316 -37.70 20.35 45.73
N GLY A 317 -38.88 20.05 45.18
CA GLY A 317 -39.54 20.86 44.14
C GLY A 317 -39.15 20.50 42.70
N ASN A 318 -38.23 19.54 42.51
CA ASN A 318 -37.83 19.05 41.18
C ASN A 318 -38.47 17.68 40.92
N VAL A 319 -38.98 17.50 39.69
CA VAL A 319 -39.49 16.19 39.22
C VAL A 319 -38.31 15.35 38.76
N THR A 320 -38.13 14.17 39.36
CA THR A 320 -37.02 13.24 39.10
C THR A 320 -37.56 11.81 38.93
N ALA A 321 -36.81 10.91 38.31
CA ALA A 321 -37.19 9.49 38.24
C ALA A 321 -37.23 8.84 39.64
N THR A 322 -38.12 7.86 39.86
CA THR A 322 -38.07 7.00 41.06
C THR A 322 -36.97 5.95 40.96
N HIS A 323 -36.72 5.44 39.75
CA HIS A 323 -35.69 4.46 39.48
C HIS A 323 -34.29 5.06 39.48
N VAL A 324 -33.37 4.43 40.21
CA VAL A 324 -31.98 4.90 40.42
C VAL A 324 -31.18 5.02 39.12
N GLU A 325 -31.34 4.08 38.17
CA GLU A 325 -30.72 4.12 36.84
C GLU A 325 -30.98 5.43 36.06
N PHE A 326 -32.08 6.12 36.35
CA PHE A 326 -32.42 7.40 35.69
C PHE A 326 -32.27 8.60 36.62
N GLN A 327 -31.73 8.39 37.83
CA GLN A 327 -31.33 9.44 38.77
C GLN A 327 -29.86 9.78 38.53
N GLY A 328 -29.57 11.03 38.18
CA GLY A 328 -28.19 11.50 37.99
C GLY A 328 -28.03 12.38 36.77
N THR A 329 -26.79 12.48 36.32
CA THR A 329 -26.38 13.36 35.22
C THR A 329 -25.64 12.62 34.15
N VAL A 330 -25.78 13.08 32.91
CA VAL A 330 -24.91 12.70 31.80
C VAL A 330 -23.57 13.46 31.90
N SER A 331 -22.59 13.10 31.06
CA SER A 331 -21.20 13.59 31.15
C SER A 331 -21.01 15.12 31.17
N ASN A 332 -21.93 15.88 30.54
CA ASN A 332 -21.90 17.35 30.56
C ASN A 332 -22.55 17.98 31.81
N GLY A 333 -22.96 17.16 32.79
CA GLY A 333 -23.59 17.59 34.04
C GLY A 333 -25.09 17.87 33.95
N GLN A 334 -25.71 17.72 32.77
CA GLN A 334 -27.17 17.84 32.64
C GLN A 334 -27.87 16.62 33.24
N PRO A 335 -29.11 16.77 33.77
CA PRO A 335 -29.87 15.63 34.26
C PRO A 335 -30.10 14.58 33.17
N LYS A 336 -30.00 13.30 33.56
CA LYS A 336 -30.27 12.16 32.67
C LYS A 336 -31.66 12.24 32.06
N MET A 337 -32.64 12.60 32.88
CA MET A 337 -33.99 12.91 32.44
C MET A 337 -34.06 14.34 31.91
N ALA A 338 -34.38 14.49 30.63
CA ALA A 338 -34.71 15.78 30.02
C ALA A 338 -36.07 16.30 30.51
N GLY A 339 -37.00 15.39 30.82
CA GLY A 339 -38.29 15.72 31.39
C GLY A 339 -39.22 14.51 31.45
N PHE A 340 -40.39 14.75 32.01
CA PHE A 340 -41.51 13.83 32.06
C PHE A 340 -42.74 14.56 31.56
N PHE A 341 -43.59 13.87 30.81
CA PHE A 341 -44.88 14.40 30.45
C PHE A 341 -45.93 13.29 30.40
N ASP A 342 -47.08 13.53 31.02
CA ASP A 342 -48.24 12.65 30.95
C ASP A 342 -49.32 13.28 30.09
N MET A 343 -49.48 12.77 28.86
CA MET A 343 -50.50 13.26 27.92
C MET A 343 -51.92 12.94 28.37
N GLY A 344 -52.12 11.95 29.25
CA GLY A 344 -53.43 11.61 29.77
C GLY A 344 -53.95 12.61 30.80
N THR A 345 -53.04 13.28 31.51
CA THR A 345 -53.38 14.26 32.56
C THR A 345 -52.88 15.67 32.28
N MET A 346 -52.15 15.87 31.17
CA MET A 346 -51.47 17.10 30.77
C MET A 346 -50.53 17.66 31.86
N GLN A 347 -49.76 16.79 32.50
CA GLN A 347 -48.83 17.17 33.57
C GLN A 347 -47.37 16.92 33.19
N ALA A 348 -46.49 17.83 33.60
CA ALA A 348 -45.03 17.70 33.47
C ALA A 348 -44.42 16.78 34.55
N ASN A 349 -45.10 15.68 34.86
CA ASN A 349 -44.66 14.61 35.74
C ASN A 349 -45.30 13.30 35.27
N ASN A 350 -44.88 12.19 35.86
CA ASN A 350 -45.52 10.91 35.67
C ASN A 350 -45.52 10.11 36.98
N ASN A 351 -46.24 10.62 37.99
CA ASN A 351 -46.27 10.02 39.34
C ASN A 351 -47.07 8.70 39.42
N SER A 352 -47.73 8.28 38.34
CA SER A 352 -48.55 7.06 38.29
C SER A 352 -48.56 6.52 36.87
N PRO A 353 -47.44 5.93 36.40
CA PRO A 353 -47.35 5.41 35.04
C PRO A 353 -48.41 4.33 34.79
N LEU A 354 -48.77 4.13 33.51
CA LEU A 354 -49.70 3.06 33.11
C LEU A 354 -49.14 1.65 33.34
N GLY A 355 -47.81 1.51 33.40
CA GLY A 355 -47.10 0.26 33.62
C GLY A 355 -45.59 0.39 33.46
N ASN A 356 -44.90 -0.74 33.40
CA ASN A 356 -43.44 -0.83 33.39
C ASN A 356 -42.83 -0.87 31.97
N HIS A 357 -43.65 -0.90 30.93
CA HIS A 357 -43.15 -1.06 29.56
C HIS A 357 -42.32 0.16 29.10
N GLY A 358 -42.68 1.37 29.56
CA GLY A 358 -41.98 2.59 29.22
C GLY A 358 -40.57 2.71 29.79
N ILE A 359 -40.38 2.33 31.06
CA ILE A 359 -39.06 2.29 31.68
C ILE A 359 -38.17 1.19 31.07
N GLN A 360 -38.74 0.06 30.66
CA GLN A 360 -38.01 -0.98 29.93
C GLN A 360 -37.52 -0.48 28.56
N CYS A 361 -38.37 0.25 27.82
CA CYS A 361 -37.97 0.88 26.56
C CYS A 361 -36.87 1.95 26.77
N ALA A 362 -37.01 2.78 27.81
CA ALA A 362 -36.00 3.76 28.18
C ALA A 362 -34.66 3.11 28.54
N GLY A 363 -34.69 1.99 29.27
CA GLY A 363 -33.49 1.25 29.66
C GLY A 363 -32.72 0.70 28.46
N VAL A 364 -33.42 0.09 27.50
CA VAL A 364 -32.80 -0.44 26.26
C VAL A 364 -32.19 0.68 25.41
N SER A 365 -32.86 1.83 25.29
CA SER A 365 -32.35 2.94 24.47
C SER A 365 -31.19 3.68 25.13
N ALA A 366 -31.28 3.96 26.43
CA ALA A 366 -30.41 4.91 27.08
C ALA A 366 -30.32 4.73 28.61
N ALA A 367 -30.35 3.52 29.19
CA ALA A 367 -29.81 3.38 30.55
C ALA A 367 -28.34 3.87 30.56
N PRO A 368 -27.90 4.65 31.58
CA PRO A 368 -26.51 5.05 31.73
C PRO A 368 -25.52 3.86 31.76
N ALA A 369 -24.23 4.16 31.71
CA ALA A 369 -23.17 3.15 31.72
C ALA A 369 -22.15 3.52 32.77
N ASN A 370 -21.58 2.50 33.41
CA ASN A 370 -20.61 2.60 34.49
C ASN A 370 -21.17 3.37 35.69
N ASN A 371 -22.37 2.99 36.12
CA ASN A 371 -23.03 3.63 37.25
C ASN A 371 -22.45 3.14 38.57
N ALA A 372 -21.99 4.07 39.41
CA ALA A 372 -21.47 3.72 40.72
C ALA A 372 -22.56 3.11 41.61
N SER A 373 -22.31 1.92 42.16
CA SER A 373 -23.19 1.32 43.16
C SER A 373 -23.02 1.97 44.53
N THR A 374 -24.06 1.87 45.36
CA THR A 374 -23.95 2.12 46.80
C THR A 374 -23.05 1.09 47.52
N VAL A 375 -22.79 -0.06 46.91
CA VAL A 375 -21.88 -1.09 47.42
C VAL A 375 -20.45 -0.82 46.94
N GLY A 376 -19.54 -0.61 47.89
CA GLY A 376 -18.15 -0.24 47.57
C GLY A 376 -17.41 -1.31 46.76
N GLY A 377 -17.04 -0.96 45.53
CA GLY A 377 -16.30 -1.85 44.61
C GLY A 377 -17.18 -2.58 43.59
N GLU A 378 -18.47 -2.28 43.57
CA GLU A 378 -19.44 -2.74 42.57
C GLU A 378 -19.95 -1.54 41.78
N GLU A 379 -20.42 -1.81 40.56
CA GLU A 379 -21.15 -0.86 39.73
C GLU A 379 -22.61 -1.38 39.65
N GLU A 380 -23.53 -0.55 39.17
CA GLU A 380 -24.96 -0.78 39.30
C GLU A 380 -25.68 -0.86 37.95
N GLY A 381 -26.53 -1.87 37.81
CA GLY A 381 -27.60 -1.85 36.82
C GLY A 381 -27.21 -2.37 35.43
N VAL A 382 -27.74 -1.71 34.40
CA VAL A 382 -27.65 -2.11 32.97
C VAL A 382 -27.16 -0.95 32.11
N SER A 383 -26.84 -1.21 30.84
CA SER A 383 -26.48 -0.18 29.87
C SER A 383 -27.43 -0.12 28.68
N GLY A 384 -27.84 1.08 28.28
CA GLY A 384 -28.60 1.30 27.04
C GLY A 384 -27.71 1.35 25.81
N ALA A 385 -28.30 1.48 24.62
CA ALA A 385 -27.53 1.66 23.39
C ALA A 385 -26.78 3.00 23.33
N ALA A 386 -27.39 4.09 23.81
CA ALA A 386 -26.76 5.42 23.92
C ALA A 386 -26.75 5.95 25.37
N PRO A 387 -25.91 5.39 26.26
CA PRO A 387 -25.94 5.66 27.70
C PRO A 387 -25.75 7.12 28.12
N ASN A 388 -25.01 7.90 27.33
CA ASN A 388 -24.73 9.30 27.64
C ASN A 388 -25.80 10.27 27.09
N CYS A 389 -26.76 9.81 26.28
CA CYS A 389 -27.86 10.66 25.80
C CYS A 389 -28.92 10.87 26.90
N ARG A 390 -29.69 11.96 26.81
CA ARG A 390 -30.77 12.27 27.78
C ARG A 390 -32.10 11.66 27.34
N VAL A 391 -33.01 11.45 28.28
CA VAL A 391 -34.32 10.80 28.03
C VAL A 391 -35.47 11.77 28.32
N LEU A 392 -36.37 11.97 27.36
CA LEU A 392 -37.67 12.59 27.57
C LEU A 392 -38.72 11.48 27.66
N SER A 393 -39.23 11.21 28.86
CA SER A 393 -40.27 10.18 29.02
C SER A 393 -41.64 10.81 28.78
N VAL A 394 -42.41 10.22 27.86
CA VAL A 394 -43.78 10.67 27.62
C VAL A 394 -44.74 9.51 27.67
N GLN A 395 -45.74 9.63 28.56
CA GLN A 395 -46.81 8.67 28.68
C GLN A 395 -47.89 8.93 27.63
N VAL A 396 -48.29 7.87 26.91
CA VAL A 396 -49.44 7.91 25.98
C VAL A 396 -50.77 7.99 26.74
N PRO A 397 -51.78 8.69 26.21
CA PRO A 397 -53.10 8.73 26.82
C PRO A 397 -53.86 7.42 26.60
N SER A 398 -54.79 7.09 27.50
CA SER A 398 -55.66 5.91 27.35
C SER A 398 -56.67 6.02 26.20
N ALA A 399 -57.00 7.26 25.80
CA ALA A 399 -57.77 7.60 24.61
C ALA A 399 -57.34 8.99 24.13
N SER A 400 -57.19 9.17 22.81
CA SER A 400 -56.87 10.46 22.19
C SER A 400 -57.48 10.57 20.80
N THR A 401 -57.55 11.80 20.30
CA THR A 401 -57.79 12.14 18.90
C THR A 401 -56.48 12.19 18.11
N GLU A 402 -56.56 12.12 16.78
CA GLU A 402 -55.36 12.30 15.93
C GLU A 402 -54.77 13.72 16.04
N THR A 403 -55.58 14.74 16.34
CA THR A 403 -55.10 16.10 16.59
C THR A 403 -54.19 16.16 17.81
N GLU A 404 -54.59 15.55 18.93
CA GLU A 404 -53.74 15.48 20.12
C GLU A 404 -52.45 14.69 19.86
N PHE A 405 -52.51 13.60 19.09
CA PHE A 405 -51.30 12.88 18.67
C PHE A 405 -50.39 13.75 17.81
N SER A 406 -50.94 14.48 16.83
CA SER A 406 -50.19 15.42 16.01
C SER A 406 -49.49 16.47 16.87
N ASP A 407 -50.24 17.13 17.76
CA ASP A 407 -49.72 18.18 18.63
C ASP A 407 -48.56 17.68 19.49
N PHE A 408 -48.74 16.48 20.03
CA PHE A 408 -47.74 15.80 20.82
C PHE A 408 -46.46 15.48 20.05
N TYR A 409 -46.56 14.87 18.86
CA TYR A 409 -45.41 14.55 18.01
C TYR A 409 -44.64 15.79 17.56
N LEU A 410 -45.35 16.90 17.31
CA LEU A 410 -44.72 18.20 17.03
C LEU A 410 -43.99 18.73 18.26
N TRP A 411 -44.67 18.77 19.42
CA TRP A 411 -44.13 19.29 20.67
C TRP A 411 -42.87 18.58 21.13
N MET A 412 -42.86 17.24 21.15
CA MET A 412 -41.68 16.47 21.56
C MET A 412 -40.47 16.72 20.64
N SER A 413 -40.74 17.04 19.37
CA SER A 413 -39.72 17.36 18.35
C SER A 413 -39.24 18.81 18.47
N GLY A 414 -39.77 19.56 19.46
CA GLY A 414 -39.43 20.95 19.73
C GLY A 414 -40.15 21.94 18.83
N LEU A 415 -41.21 21.52 18.13
CA LEU A 415 -42.04 22.38 17.29
C LEU A 415 -43.26 22.86 18.07
N ASP A 416 -43.76 24.05 17.73
CA ASP A 416 -45.01 24.56 18.29
C ASP A 416 -46.19 23.93 17.52
N PRO A 417 -47.05 23.15 18.20
CA PRO A 417 -48.25 22.61 17.57
C PRO A 417 -49.36 23.66 17.39
N GLU A 418 -49.24 24.85 18.01
CA GLU A 418 -50.29 25.87 18.06
C GLU A 418 -51.60 25.33 18.66
N SER A 419 -51.48 24.42 19.65
CA SER A 419 -52.62 23.76 20.30
C SER A 419 -53.53 24.79 20.99
N ASP A 420 -54.84 24.62 20.86
CA ASP A 420 -55.85 25.46 21.52
C ASP A 420 -56.26 24.93 22.90
N ASP A 421 -55.72 23.78 23.31
CA ASP A 421 -55.88 23.25 24.66
C ASP A 421 -55.10 24.12 25.66
N PRO A 422 -55.78 24.81 26.60
CA PRO A 422 -55.14 25.69 27.56
C PRO A 422 -54.20 24.97 28.54
N ASP A 423 -54.32 23.65 28.67
CA ASP A 423 -53.48 22.82 29.53
C ASP A 423 -52.29 22.22 28.76
N PHE A 424 -52.20 22.42 27.43
CA PHE A 424 -51.08 21.94 26.63
C PHE A 424 -49.76 22.63 27.03
N PRO A 425 -48.64 21.89 27.13
CA PRO A 425 -47.38 22.46 27.59
C PRO A 425 -46.81 23.47 26.60
N ALA A 426 -46.07 24.45 27.13
CA ALA A 426 -45.28 25.33 26.30
C ALA A 426 -44.25 24.54 25.46
N GLN A 427 -43.93 25.07 24.27
CA GLN A 427 -42.93 24.51 23.37
C GLN A 427 -41.61 24.24 24.09
N LEU A 428 -41.02 23.07 23.83
CA LEU A 428 -39.73 22.70 24.39
C LEU A 428 -38.61 23.61 23.86
N ALA A 429 -37.74 24.08 24.75
CA ALA A 429 -36.53 24.81 24.36
C ALA A 429 -35.58 23.97 23.50
N GLN A 430 -35.62 22.65 23.67
CA GLN A 430 -34.89 21.69 22.85
C GLN A 430 -35.78 20.44 22.65
N GLY A 431 -36.10 20.14 21.39
CA GLY A 431 -36.80 18.92 21.02
C GLY A 431 -35.91 17.67 21.05
N ALA A 432 -36.56 16.51 21.01
CA ALA A 432 -35.91 15.23 20.83
C ALA A 432 -35.28 15.12 19.43
N ALA A 433 -34.07 14.56 19.40
CA ALA A 433 -33.40 14.24 18.14
C ALA A 433 -33.89 12.90 17.57
N VAL A 434 -34.29 12.00 18.47
CA VAL A 434 -34.79 10.67 18.16
C VAL A 434 -36.03 10.39 19.00
N VAL A 435 -37.05 9.81 18.39
CA VAL A 435 -38.28 9.37 19.03
C VAL A 435 -38.40 7.85 18.87
N THR A 436 -38.64 7.15 19.96
CA THR A 436 -39.02 5.73 19.95
C THR A 436 -40.44 5.58 20.46
N ASN A 437 -41.27 4.88 19.68
CA ASN A 437 -42.64 4.57 20.01
C ASN A 437 -42.91 3.07 19.88
N SER A 438 -43.11 2.42 21.01
CA SER A 438 -43.40 1.00 21.07
C SER A 438 -44.90 0.69 21.20
N ALA A 439 -45.76 1.71 21.07
CA ALA A 439 -47.22 1.60 21.07
C ALA A 439 -47.84 1.94 19.70
N GLY A 440 -49.12 1.60 19.50
CA GLY A 440 -49.87 2.10 18.34
C GLY A 440 -51.29 1.55 18.25
N GLY A 441 -52.12 2.20 17.43
CA GLY A 441 -53.53 1.87 17.28
C GLY A 441 -53.78 0.52 16.60
N TRP A 442 -54.66 -0.29 17.20
CA TRP A 442 -54.97 -1.66 16.75
C TRP A 442 -56.23 -1.75 15.87
N ASN A 443 -56.83 -0.60 15.52
CA ASN A 443 -58.10 -0.55 14.80
C ASN A 443 -57.86 -0.31 13.30
N PRO A 444 -58.31 -1.20 12.39
CA PRO A 444 -58.20 -0.97 10.95
C PRO A 444 -58.85 0.34 10.46
N ALA A 445 -59.73 0.96 11.25
CA ALA A 445 -60.39 2.22 10.92
C ALA A 445 -59.43 3.43 10.81
N ILE A 446 -58.21 3.34 11.37
CA ILE A 446 -57.17 4.37 11.23
C ILE A 446 -56.23 4.11 10.03
N PHE A 447 -56.64 3.25 9.09
CA PHE A 447 -55.92 2.97 7.85
C PHE A 447 -56.68 3.50 6.63
N PRO A 448 -56.03 4.20 5.68
CA PRO A 448 -54.62 4.60 5.65
C PRO A 448 -54.30 5.71 6.67
N VAL A 449 -53.03 6.15 6.73
CA VAL A 449 -52.64 7.35 7.49
C VAL A 449 -53.51 8.54 7.03
N SER A 450 -53.96 9.35 7.98
CA SER A 450 -54.74 10.56 7.68
C SER A 450 -53.84 11.67 7.13
N ASP A 451 -54.42 12.62 6.41
CA ASP A 451 -53.70 13.80 5.89
C ASP A 451 -53.01 14.56 7.03
N LEU A 452 -53.68 14.69 8.18
CA LEU A 452 -53.12 15.33 9.37
C LEU A 452 -51.82 14.64 9.79
N MET A 453 -51.86 13.33 10.05
CA MET A 453 -50.68 12.60 10.52
C MET A 453 -49.59 12.52 9.45
N ASN A 454 -49.94 12.47 8.15
CA ASN A 454 -48.97 12.57 7.05
C ASN A 454 -48.19 13.89 7.14
N GLU A 455 -48.90 15.02 7.21
CA GLU A 455 -48.31 16.36 7.34
C GLU A 455 -47.52 16.50 8.66
N THR A 456 -47.98 15.92 9.76
CA THR A 456 -47.23 15.87 11.02
C THR A 456 -45.87 15.22 10.83
N PHE A 457 -45.81 14.03 10.22
CA PHE A 457 -44.55 13.32 10.02
C PHE A 457 -43.63 14.01 9.01
N GLU A 458 -44.18 14.62 7.95
CA GLU A 458 -43.42 15.46 7.03
C GLU A 458 -42.82 16.66 7.76
N ARG A 459 -43.62 17.43 8.50
CA ARG A 459 -43.14 18.60 9.24
C ARG A 459 -42.07 18.25 10.27
N ILE A 460 -42.22 17.15 11.01
CA ILE A 460 -41.21 16.70 11.98
C ILE A 460 -39.89 16.31 11.31
N THR A 461 -39.97 15.64 10.15
CA THR A 461 -38.78 15.20 9.42
C THR A 461 -38.17 16.31 8.56
N ASP A 462 -38.90 17.38 8.26
CA ASP A 462 -38.41 18.52 7.47
C ASP A 462 -37.97 19.72 8.33
N GLU A 463 -38.61 19.97 9.48
CA GLU A 463 -38.30 21.14 10.35
C GLU A 463 -37.56 20.75 11.64
N GLY A 464 -37.74 19.52 12.13
CA GLY A 464 -37.10 19.03 13.35
C GLY A 464 -35.57 19.15 13.31
N ARG A 465 -34.93 19.31 14.47
CA ARG A 465 -33.46 19.53 14.58
C ARG A 465 -32.91 20.66 13.68
N GLY A 466 -33.70 21.71 13.45
CA GLY A 466 -33.29 22.86 12.64
C GLY A 466 -33.20 22.54 11.14
N GLY A 467 -34.07 21.68 10.63
CA GLY A 467 -34.12 21.30 9.22
C GLY A 467 -33.44 19.98 8.86
N LEU A 468 -32.87 19.27 9.84
CA LEU A 468 -32.24 17.96 9.64
C LEU A 468 -33.22 16.78 9.81
N GLY A 469 -34.35 17.03 10.47
CA GLY A 469 -35.40 16.07 10.75
C GLY A 469 -35.19 15.31 12.05
N THR A 470 -36.26 15.21 12.84
CA THR A 470 -36.31 14.30 14.00
C THR A 470 -36.61 12.88 13.52
N LEU A 471 -35.86 11.90 14.02
CA LEU A 471 -35.97 10.50 13.59
C LEU A 471 -37.09 9.79 14.37
N LEU A 472 -37.99 9.12 13.67
CA LEU A 472 -39.19 8.50 14.26
C LEU A 472 -39.18 6.97 14.11
N PHE A 473 -38.99 6.24 15.21
CA PHE A 473 -38.95 4.77 15.24
C PHE A 473 -40.24 4.20 15.84
N PHE A 474 -40.87 3.28 15.12
CA PHE A 474 -42.11 2.63 15.52
C PHE A 474 -41.98 1.10 15.48
N SER A 475 -42.60 0.44 16.46
CA SER A 475 -42.59 -1.02 16.52
C SER A 475 -43.50 -1.66 15.46
N ALA A 476 -43.04 -2.77 14.87
CA ALA A 476 -43.84 -3.50 13.88
C ALA A 476 -45.07 -4.20 14.48
N GLY A 477 -45.07 -4.47 15.79
CA GLY A 477 -46.15 -5.16 16.51
C GLY A 477 -45.91 -6.67 16.66
N ASN A 478 -46.64 -7.29 17.59
CA ASN A 478 -46.36 -8.63 18.11
C ASN A 478 -47.52 -9.62 17.86
N ALA A 479 -48.14 -9.58 16.68
CA ALA A 479 -49.31 -10.41 16.35
C ALA A 479 -49.04 -11.47 15.26
N ASN A 480 -47.78 -11.66 14.87
CA ASN A 480 -47.36 -12.51 13.75
C ASN A 480 -48.26 -12.32 12.51
N SER A 481 -48.50 -11.06 12.16
CA SER A 481 -49.48 -10.67 11.15
C SER A 481 -48.89 -9.69 10.13
N GLN A 482 -49.63 -9.44 9.06
CA GLN A 482 -49.24 -8.50 8.01
C GLN A 482 -49.12 -7.07 8.56
N PHE A 483 -47.89 -6.59 8.67
CA PHE A 483 -47.49 -5.27 9.16
C PHE A 483 -48.22 -4.15 8.42
N ALA A 484 -48.30 -4.29 7.10
CA ALA A 484 -48.86 -3.29 6.20
C ALA A 484 -50.34 -2.95 6.43
N SER A 485 -51.09 -3.82 7.11
CA SER A 485 -52.52 -3.63 7.44
C SER A 485 -52.79 -3.23 8.89
N LEU A 486 -51.77 -3.24 9.75
CA LEU A 486 -51.94 -3.06 11.20
C LEU A 486 -51.22 -1.84 11.77
N ARG A 487 -50.17 -1.35 11.10
CA ARG A 487 -49.32 -0.26 11.59
C ARG A 487 -49.14 0.85 10.54
N PRO A 488 -50.17 1.68 10.26
CA PRO A 488 -50.09 2.73 9.24
C PRO A 488 -48.97 3.73 9.52
N TRP A 489 -48.82 4.16 10.78
CA TRP A 489 -47.81 5.15 11.16
C TRP A 489 -46.39 4.59 11.08
N ALA A 490 -46.16 3.35 11.51
CA ALA A 490 -44.84 2.70 11.40
C ALA A 490 -44.43 2.40 9.96
N ARG A 491 -45.40 2.22 9.07
CA ARG A 491 -45.18 2.00 7.63
C ARG A 491 -44.94 3.30 6.87
N HIS A 492 -45.19 4.44 7.50
CA HIS A 492 -45.10 5.73 6.83
C HIS A 492 -43.68 5.97 6.31
N GLU A 493 -43.54 6.48 5.09
CA GLU A 493 -42.23 6.62 4.43
C GLU A 493 -41.29 7.61 5.13
N ARG A 494 -41.80 8.48 6.02
CA ARG A 494 -41.00 9.37 6.87
C ARG A 494 -40.62 8.76 8.23
N THR A 495 -40.98 7.49 8.50
CA THR A 495 -40.75 6.81 9.79
C THR A 495 -39.96 5.52 9.60
N PHE A 496 -39.51 4.90 10.71
CA PHE A 496 -38.80 3.63 10.70
C PHE A 496 -39.63 2.53 11.36
N GLY A 497 -40.10 1.56 10.58
CA GLY A 497 -40.78 0.36 11.05
C GLY A 497 -39.78 -0.72 11.47
N ILE A 498 -39.74 -1.05 12.78
CA ILE A 498 -38.73 -1.96 13.34
C ILE A 498 -39.36 -3.31 13.74
N ALA A 499 -38.88 -4.37 13.10
CA ALA A 499 -39.23 -5.76 13.41
C ALA A 499 -38.28 -6.37 14.46
N ALA A 500 -38.63 -7.56 14.97
CA ALA A 500 -37.86 -8.25 16.00
C ALA A 500 -37.15 -9.50 15.47
N SER A 501 -35.88 -9.65 15.81
CA SER A 501 -35.09 -10.87 15.60
C SER A 501 -34.72 -11.53 16.92
N GLN A 502 -34.47 -12.84 16.87
CA GLN A 502 -34.04 -13.65 18.00
C GLN A 502 -32.51 -13.67 18.14
N GLU A 503 -32.01 -14.27 19.21
CA GLU A 503 -30.57 -14.43 19.47
C GLU A 503 -29.82 -15.28 18.44
N ASN A 504 -30.53 -16.10 17.65
CA ASN A 504 -29.97 -16.95 16.60
C ASN A 504 -30.08 -16.32 15.19
N ASP A 505 -30.36 -15.02 15.10
CA ASP A 505 -30.51 -14.29 13.84
C ASP A 505 -31.67 -14.81 12.96
N GLN A 506 -32.77 -15.21 13.58
CA GLN A 506 -34.05 -15.52 12.93
C GLN A 506 -35.14 -14.54 13.36
N ARG A 507 -36.25 -14.49 12.62
CA ARG A 507 -37.41 -13.64 12.97
C ARG A 507 -38.02 -14.14 14.28
N ALA A 508 -38.29 -13.23 15.22
CA ALA A 508 -39.06 -13.58 16.40
C ALA A 508 -40.48 -14.04 15.99
N SER A 509 -40.95 -15.14 16.58
CA SER A 509 -42.17 -15.83 16.17
C SER A 509 -43.42 -14.95 16.20
N TYR A 510 -43.47 -14.00 17.14
CA TYR A 510 -44.52 -13.01 17.29
C TYR A 510 -44.40 -11.79 16.38
N SER A 511 -43.23 -11.52 15.80
CA SER A 511 -42.98 -10.26 15.07
C SER A 511 -43.92 -10.15 13.88
N ASN A 512 -44.60 -9.03 13.73
CA ASN A 512 -45.28 -8.73 12.46
C ASN A 512 -44.26 -8.66 11.31
N PHE A 513 -44.75 -8.95 10.11
CA PHE A 513 -43.95 -9.06 8.88
C PHE A 513 -44.71 -8.44 7.71
N GLY A 514 -44.02 -8.01 6.66
CA GLY A 514 -44.64 -7.45 5.46
C GLY A 514 -43.78 -6.41 4.75
N ASP A 515 -44.29 -5.93 3.61
CA ASP A 515 -43.70 -4.79 2.92
C ASP A 515 -43.82 -3.50 3.77
N GLY A 516 -42.76 -2.71 3.81
CA GLY A 516 -42.67 -1.46 4.57
C GLY A 516 -41.91 -1.57 5.90
N ILE A 517 -41.39 -2.74 6.26
CA ILE A 517 -40.44 -2.88 7.38
C ILE A 517 -39.09 -2.35 6.93
N ASP A 518 -38.53 -1.41 7.68
CA ASP A 518 -37.21 -0.85 7.40
C ASP A 518 -36.11 -1.83 7.77
N LEU A 519 -36.14 -2.31 9.01
CA LEU A 519 -35.05 -3.02 9.67
C LEU A 519 -35.62 -3.97 10.73
N CYS A 520 -34.78 -4.86 11.25
CA CYS A 520 -35.03 -5.54 12.51
C CYS A 520 -33.90 -5.30 13.52
N ALA A 521 -34.18 -5.58 14.79
CA ALA A 521 -33.15 -5.61 15.83
C ALA A 521 -33.43 -6.75 16.83
N PRO A 522 -32.40 -7.16 17.60
CA PRO A 522 -32.56 -8.21 18.60
C PRO A 522 -33.66 -7.94 19.63
N SER A 523 -34.38 -9.00 19.95
CA SER A 523 -35.42 -9.05 20.98
C SER A 523 -35.52 -10.47 21.54
N SER A 524 -36.60 -10.79 22.25
CA SER A 524 -36.84 -12.10 22.86
C SER A 524 -37.54 -13.09 21.95
N ASP A 525 -37.57 -14.36 22.35
CA ASP A 525 -38.61 -15.32 21.97
C ASP A 525 -38.74 -16.39 23.05
N THR A 526 -39.25 -15.97 24.21
CA THR A 526 -39.33 -16.82 25.41
C THR A 526 -40.24 -18.03 25.23
N ASP A 527 -41.26 -17.91 24.35
CA ASP A 527 -42.16 -19.01 24.00
C ASP A 527 -41.43 -20.15 23.26
N MET A 528 -40.32 -19.81 22.58
CA MET A 528 -39.40 -20.74 21.93
C MET A 528 -38.23 -21.15 22.84
N GLY A 529 -38.23 -20.74 24.12
CA GLY A 529 -37.18 -21.02 25.09
C GLY A 529 -35.90 -20.21 24.90
N LEU A 530 -35.95 -19.11 24.13
CA LEU A 530 -34.81 -18.21 23.89
C LEU A 530 -34.74 -17.10 24.95
N ARG A 531 -33.57 -16.47 25.06
CA ARG A 531 -33.32 -15.42 26.06
C ARG A 531 -34.19 -14.17 25.84
N GLY A 532 -34.61 -13.56 26.95
CA GLY A 532 -35.18 -12.22 26.95
C GLY A 532 -34.11 -11.13 26.90
N ILE A 533 -34.56 -9.88 26.97
CA ILE A 533 -33.71 -8.70 27.04
C ILE A 533 -33.61 -8.25 28.50
N THR A 534 -32.36 -8.08 28.94
CA THR A 534 -32.04 -7.55 30.27
C THR A 534 -32.05 -6.03 30.24
N THR A 535 -32.89 -5.41 31.08
CA THR A 535 -33.07 -3.95 31.14
C THR A 535 -33.72 -3.50 32.47
N ALA A 536 -33.83 -2.19 32.68
CA ALA A 536 -34.50 -1.59 33.84
C ALA A 536 -36.02 -1.84 33.82
N THR A 537 -36.66 -1.92 34.98
CA THR A 537 -38.13 -2.05 35.10
C THR A 537 -38.62 -1.22 36.30
N GLY A 538 -39.92 -1.22 36.61
CA GLY A 538 -40.44 -0.52 37.79
C GLY A 538 -39.67 -0.91 39.08
N PRO A 539 -39.36 0.05 39.97
CA PRO A 539 -38.66 -0.25 41.22
C PRO A 539 -39.36 -1.36 42.03
N GLY A 540 -38.64 -2.46 42.31
CA GLY A 540 -39.14 -3.63 43.03
C GLY A 540 -40.00 -4.62 42.22
N ASP A 541 -40.36 -4.30 40.97
CA ASP A 541 -41.23 -5.13 40.12
C ASP A 541 -40.46 -6.15 39.25
N GLY A 542 -39.13 -6.09 39.28
CA GLY A 542 -38.25 -6.94 38.50
C GLY A 542 -37.95 -8.30 39.11
N ASN A 543 -36.98 -8.97 38.49
CA ASN A 543 -36.46 -10.27 38.95
C ASN A 543 -34.93 -10.31 39.06
N ARG A 544 -34.26 -9.18 38.86
CA ARG A 544 -32.82 -9.02 38.96
C ARG A 544 -32.50 -7.79 39.79
N ALA A 545 -31.50 -7.92 40.66
CA ALA A 545 -30.90 -6.79 41.35
C ALA A 545 -29.76 -6.22 40.49
N GLY A 546 -29.60 -4.90 40.50
CA GLY A 546 -28.54 -4.21 39.77
C GLY A 546 -27.20 -4.18 40.50
N HIS A 547 -27.15 -4.64 41.76
CA HIS A 547 -25.93 -4.78 42.55
C HIS A 547 -26.17 -5.80 43.67
N THR A 548 -25.11 -6.23 44.36
CA THR A 548 -25.24 -7.20 45.44
C THR A 548 -26.13 -6.67 46.55
N GLY A 549 -27.21 -7.41 46.85
CA GLY A 549 -28.16 -7.06 47.92
C GLY A 549 -29.11 -5.90 47.60
N GLY A 550 -29.11 -5.41 46.36
CA GLY A 550 -30.07 -4.40 45.89
C GLY A 550 -31.49 -4.93 45.70
N PRO A 551 -32.47 -4.03 45.53
CA PRO A 551 -33.83 -4.40 45.16
C PRO A 551 -33.90 -4.97 43.74
N ASN A 552 -34.97 -5.69 43.42
CA ASN A 552 -35.21 -6.25 42.09
C ASN A 552 -35.75 -5.17 41.13
N ASP A 553 -34.93 -4.21 40.78
CA ASP A 553 -35.31 -3.08 39.92
C ASP A 553 -35.10 -3.37 38.42
N TYR A 554 -34.56 -4.55 38.08
CA TYR A 554 -34.22 -4.95 36.72
C TYR A 554 -34.94 -6.23 36.31
N THR A 555 -35.15 -6.41 35.01
CA THR A 555 -35.75 -7.62 34.44
C THR A 555 -34.87 -8.22 33.35
N ASN A 556 -34.88 -9.54 33.21
CA ASN A 556 -34.26 -10.25 32.07
C ASN A 556 -35.29 -10.90 31.13
N ASN A 557 -36.56 -10.51 31.25
CA ASN A 557 -37.68 -11.09 30.52
C ASN A 557 -38.36 -10.09 29.56
N PHE A 558 -37.76 -8.93 29.30
CA PHE A 558 -38.32 -7.97 28.35
C PHE A 558 -38.15 -8.45 26.90
N GLY A 559 -38.99 -7.96 25.98
CA GLY A 559 -39.00 -8.42 24.60
C GLY A 559 -40.05 -7.74 23.73
N GLY A 560 -40.42 -8.38 22.63
CA GLY A 560 -41.30 -7.78 21.63
C GLY A 560 -40.55 -6.90 20.63
N THR A 561 -41.23 -6.50 19.56
CA THR A 561 -40.79 -5.38 18.70
C THR A 561 -40.60 -4.09 19.50
N SER A 562 -41.24 -4.00 20.68
CA SER A 562 -41.04 -2.97 21.69
C SER A 562 -39.62 -2.88 22.29
N SER A 563 -38.83 -3.94 22.24
CA SER A 563 -37.42 -3.91 22.65
C SER A 563 -36.49 -3.62 21.46
N ALA A 564 -36.81 -4.14 20.28
CA ALA A 564 -36.05 -3.90 19.05
C ALA A 564 -36.05 -2.41 18.63
N THR A 565 -37.19 -1.74 18.81
CA THR A 565 -37.39 -0.33 18.42
C THR A 565 -36.51 0.65 19.22
N PRO A 566 -36.53 0.68 20.57
CA PRO A 566 -35.68 1.56 21.37
C PRO A 566 -34.19 1.25 21.23
N LEU A 567 -33.82 -0.02 20.98
CA LEU A 567 -32.44 -0.41 20.67
C LEU A 567 -31.96 0.30 19.39
N THR A 568 -32.77 0.24 18.34
CA THR A 568 -32.47 0.91 17.05
C THR A 568 -32.44 2.43 17.21
N ALA A 569 -33.36 3.01 17.97
CA ALA A 569 -33.39 4.43 18.28
C ALA A 569 -32.13 4.91 19.02
N GLY A 570 -31.64 4.13 19.98
CA GLY A 570 -30.39 4.43 20.67
C GLY A 570 -29.17 4.34 19.73
N VAL A 571 -29.12 3.35 18.83
CA VAL A 571 -28.07 3.30 17.78
C VAL A 571 -28.14 4.55 16.90
N ALA A 572 -29.35 5.03 16.53
CA ALA A 572 -29.49 6.26 15.76
C ALA A 572 -28.94 7.48 16.50
N ALA A 573 -29.14 7.56 17.82
CA ALA A 573 -28.52 8.61 18.64
C ALA A 573 -26.98 8.53 18.63
N LEU A 574 -26.38 7.34 18.58
CA LEU A 574 -24.93 7.18 18.39
C LEU A 574 -24.44 7.69 17.03
N LEU A 575 -25.20 7.46 15.95
CA LEU A 575 -24.86 8.02 14.62
C LEU A 575 -24.86 9.55 14.67
N LEU A 576 -25.88 10.15 15.27
CA LEU A 576 -25.95 11.60 15.46
C LEU A 576 -24.87 12.14 16.40
N SER A 577 -24.37 11.31 17.32
CA SER A 577 -23.24 11.67 18.18
C SER A 577 -21.92 11.71 17.40
N MET A 578 -21.79 10.84 16.39
CA MET A 578 -20.66 10.84 15.47
C MET A 578 -20.72 12.05 14.51
N ASP A 579 -21.87 12.26 13.88
CA ASP A 579 -22.11 13.41 13.00
C ASP A 579 -23.51 14.03 13.26
N PRO A 580 -23.59 15.15 14.00
CA PRO A 580 -24.87 15.78 14.34
C PRO A 580 -25.53 16.48 13.14
N THR A 581 -24.85 16.56 11.99
CA THR A 581 -25.36 17.16 10.76
C THR A 581 -26.07 16.15 9.85
N LEU A 582 -26.15 14.88 10.24
CA LEU A 582 -26.88 13.88 9.48
C LEU A 582 -28.38 14.18 9.47
N THR A 583 -28.93 14.19 8.26
CA THR A 583 -30.37 14.26 8.02
C THR A 583 -31.04 12.91 8.30
N TRP A 584 -32.37 12.90 8.48
CA TRP A 584 -33.11 11.67 8.69
C TRP A 584 -32.97 10.66 7.53
N GLN A 585 -32.84 11.16 6.29
CA GLN A 585 -32.65 10.36 5.09
C GLN A 585 -31.26 9.71 5.07
N GLU A 586 -30.21 10.46 5.40
CA GLU A 586 -28.84 9.92 5.46
C GLU A 586 -28.72 8.86 6.55
N VAL A 587 -29.36 9.04 7.71
CA VAL A 587 -29.41 8.01 8.77
C VAL A 587 -30.09 6.74 8.25
N ARG A 588 -31.19 6.88 7.50
CA ARG A 588 -31.86 5.73 6.87
C ARG A 588 -30.95 5.03 5.88
N GLU A 589 -30.31 5.77 4.99
CA GLU A 589 -29.39 5.22 4.00
C GLU A 589 -28.22 4.47 4.67
N ILE A 590 -27.64 5.04 5.73
CA ILE A 590 -26.60 4.36 6.50
C ILE A 590 -27.13 3.03 7.03
N PHE A 591 -28.26 3.02 7.74
CA PHE A 591 -28.82 1.78 8.28
C PHE A 591 -29.13 0.74 7.20
N TYR A 592 -29.74 1.14 6.09
CA TYR A 592 -30.05 0.23 4.99
C TYR A 592 -28.80 -0.41 4.39
N ASN A 593 -27.71 0.35 4.28
CA ASN A 593 -26.47 -0.14 3.68
C ASN A 593 -25.56 -0.90 4.65
N THR A 594 -25.71 -0.70 5.96
CA THR A 594 -24.90 -1.38 6.99
C THR A 594 -25.59 -2.57 7.64
N ALA A 595 -26.91 -2.71 7.50
CA ALA A 595 -27.67 -3.81 8.08
C ALA A 595 -27.15 -5.19 7.65
N VAL A 596 -27.16 -6.13 8.59
CA VAL A 596 -26.77 -7.52 8.37
C VAL A 596 -27.95 -8.30 7.83
N LYS A 597 -27.77 -8.89 6.66
CA LYS A 597 -28.75 -9.78 6.04
C LYS A 597 -28.77 -11.13 6.76
N ILE A 598 -29.54 -11.20 7.84
CA ILE A 598 -29.72 -12.41 8.64
C ILE A 598 -30.65 -13.41 7.95
N ASP A 599 -30.53 -14.70 8.30
CA ASP A 599 -31.36 -15.78 7.72
C ASP A 599 -31.37 -15.74 6.17
N PHE A 600 -30.22 -15.47 5.55
CA PHE A 600 -30.13 -15.19 4.11
C PHE A 600 -30.55 -16.36 3.22
N ALA A 601 -30.48 -17.59 3.75
CA ALA A 601 -30.88 -18.82 3.06
C ALA A 601 -32.39 -19.13 3.18
N ASN A 602 -33.19 -18.24 3.79
CA ASN A 602 -34.62 -18.45 3.96
C ASN A 602 -35.33 -18.62 2.61
N THR A 603 -36.09 -19.71 2.50
CA THR A 603 -36.85 -20.07 1.30
C THR A 603 -38.36 -19.84 1.43
N ASP A 604 -38.84 -19.41 2.59
CA ASP A 604 -40.23 -19.00 2.79
C ASP A 604 -40.57 -17.84 1.83
N ALA A 605 -41.72 -17.92 1.16
CA ALA A 605 -42.12 -16.92 0.18
C ALA A 605 -42.27 -15.51 0.78
N GLU A 606 -42.65 -15.42 2.06
CA GLU A 606 -42.75 -14.18 2.81
C GLU A 606 -41.38 -13.74 3.35
N GLY A 607 -40.54 -14.68 3.81
CA GLY A 607 -39.28 -14.37 4.48
C GLY A 607 -38.05 -14.24 3.58
N ARG A 608 -38.13 -14.74 2.33
CA ARG A 608 -36.99 -14.75 1.41
C ARG A 608 -36.48 -13.35 1.10
N TRP A 609 -35.17 -13.25 0.88
CA TRP A 609 -34.53 -12.05 0.38
C TRP A 609 -34.81 -11.84 -1.11
N ARG A 610 -35.15 -10.62 -1.49
CA ARG A 610 -35.58 -10.22 -2.82
C ARG A 610 -34.73 -9.05 -3.32
N ASP A 611 -34.45 -9.09 -4.60
CA ASP A 611 -33.96 -7.95 -5.38
C ASP A 611 -35.16 -7.09 -5.78
N LEU A 612 -35.14 -5.82 -5.37
CA LEU A 612 -36.22 -4.87 -5.64
C LEU A 612 -36.00 -4.04 -6.91
N ASN A 613 -34.75 -3.94 -7.40
CA ASN A 613 -34.37 -3.01 -8.47
C ASN A 613 -33.90 -3.71 -9.76
N GLY A 614 -33.70 -5.03 -9.73
CA GLY A 614 -33.29 -5.85 -10.86
C GLY A 614 -31.78 -5.85 -11.15
N ASP A 615 -30.95 -5.38 -10.21
CA ASP A 615 -29.48 -5.35 -10.33
C ASP A 615 -28.80 -6.69 -9.99
N GLY A 616 -29.57 -7.68 -9.54
CA GLY A 616 -29.12 -9.00 -9.14
C GLY A 616 -28.76 -9.13 -7.66
N VAL A 617 -28.95 -8.09 -6.85
CA VAL A 617 -28.64 -8.08 -5.41
C VAL A 617 -29.92 -8.27 -4.59
N ASN A 618 -30.00 -9.37 -3.85
CA ASN A 618 -31.10 -9.59 -2.90
C ASN A 618 -30.86 -8.80 -1.61
N GLU A 619 -31.76 -7.88 -1.31
CA GLU A 619 -31.48 -6.76 -0.40
C GLU A 619 -32.65 -6.39 0.53
N TYR A 620 -33.81 -7.00 0.34
CA TYR A 620 -34.98 -6.78 1.18
C TYR A 620 -35.71 -8.09 1.47
N SER A 621 -36.20 -8.26 2.70
CA SER A 621 -37.08 -9.36 3.13
C SER A 621 -38.31 -8.80 3.84
N ASN A 622 -39.50 -9.40 3.67
CA ASN A 622 -40.68 -8.97 4.43
C ASN A 622 -40.57 -9.31 5.92
N TRP A 623 -39.62 -10.17 6.31
CA TRP A 623 -39.42 -10.52 7.71
C TRP A 623 -38.42 -9.60 8.41
N TYR A 624 -37.46 -9.06 7.65
CA TYR A 624 -36.29 -8.38 8.21
C TYR A 624 -36.07 -6.96 7.67
N GLY A 625 -36.90 -6.50 6.72
CA GLY A 625 -36.62 -5.27 5.97
C GLY A 625 -35.29 -5.38 5.23
N ARG A 626 -34.40 -4.39 5.44
CA ARG A 626 -33.00 -4.42 4.96
C ARG A 626 -32.07 -5.31 5.79
N GLY A 627 -32.53 -5.79 6.95
CA GLY A 627 -31.79 -6.70 7.82
C GLY A 627 -31.71 -6.23 9.27
N ARG A 628 -30.91 -6.95 10.04
CA ARG A 628 -30.65 -6.64 11.44
C ARG A 628 -29.69 -5.46 11.55
N ILE A 629 -29.97 -4.54 12.46
CA ILE A 629 -29.08 -3.43 12.76
C ILE A 629 -27.65 -3.90 13.13
N ASP A 630 -26.65 -3.13 12.68
CA ASP A 630 -25.22 -3.30 12.97
C ASP A 630 -24.68 -1.94 13.44
N ALA A 631 -24.58 -1.77 14.75
CA ALA A 631 -24.20 -0.50 15.37
C ALA A 631 -22.75 -0.14 15.03
N ALA A 632 -21.85 -1.13 15.06
CA ALA A 632 -20.42 -0.93 14.76
C ALA A 632 -20.24 -0.34 13.36
N LYS A 633 -20.82 -0.98 12.33
CA LYS A 633 -20.70 -0.49 10.95
C LYS A 633 -21.42 0.84 10.76
N ALA A 634 -22.62 1.01 11.33
CA ALA A 634 -23.40 2.22 11.15
C ALA A 634 -22.68 3.47 11.73
N VAL A 635 -22.14 3.38 12.95
CA VAL A 635 -21.36 4.48 13.56
C VAL A 635 -20.05 4.72 12.82
N CYS A 636 -19.38 3.66 12.37
CA CYS A 636 -18.16 3.77 11.57
C CYS A 636 -18.39 4.54 10.26
N VAL A 637 -19.48 4.25 9.56
CA VAL A 637 -19.86 4.90 8.29
C VAL A 637 -20.33 6.34 8.49
N ALA A 638 -20.95 6.66 9.62
CA ALA A 638 -21.33 8.02 9.98
C ALA A 638 -20.13 8.97 10.16
N GLN A 639 -18.92 8.42 10.39
CA GLN A 639 -17.71 9.22 10.59
C GLN A 639 -17.28 9.93 9.29
N THR A 640 -17.02 11.24 9.40
CA THR A 640 -16.30 11.99 8.37
C THR A 640 -14.90 12.37 8.85
N GLN A 641 -13.87 11.79 8.23
CA GLN A 641 -12.46 12.08 8.50
C GLN A 641 -11.76 12.48 7.20
N ILE A 642 -11.09 13.64 7.23
CA ILE A 642 -10.32 14.17 6.10
C ILE A 642 -8.92 14.55 6.61
N THR A 643 -7.91 13.86 6.12
CA THR A 643 -6.50 14.08 6.49
C THR A 643 -5.70 14.49 5.27
N LEU A 644 -4.98 15.62 5.32
CA LEU A 644 -4.00 15.99 4.30
C LEU A 644 -2.71 15.17 4.51
N ASN A 645 -2.35 14.33 3.54
CA ASN A 645 -1.18 13.47 3.62
C ASN A 645 0.12 14.16 3.18
N THR A 646 0.01 15.18 2.32
CA THR A 646 1.16 15.85 1.70
C THR A 646 1.09 17.37 1.88
N PRO A 647 1.27 17.88 3.12
CA PRO A 647 1.39 19.32 3.36
C PRO A 647 2.65 19.92 2.72
N ASN A 648 3.67 19.10 2.48
CA ASN A 648 4.85 19.45 1.69
C ASN A 648 5.02 18.46 0.53
N VAL A 649 5.05 18.99 -0.68
CA VAL A 649 5.16 18.25 -1.94
C VAL A 649 6.53 18.53 -2.54
N GLN A 650 7.41 17.51 -2.50
CA GLN A 650 8.82 17.66 -2.88
C GLN A 650 9.16 17.00 -4.23
N PHE A 651 9.79 17.77 -5.11
CA PHE A 651 10.33 17.35 -6.41
C PHE A 651 11.85 17.27 -6.31
N LEU A 652 12.34 16.14 -5.82
CA LEU A 652 13.76 15.95 -5.57
C LEU A 652 14.50 15.45 -6.82
N ASN A 653 15.63 16.08 -7.12
CA ASN A 653 16.57 15.69 -8.17
C ASN A 653 15.91 15.47 -9.54
N VAL A 654 15.11 16.44 -9.98
CA VAL A 654 14.45 16.37 -11.30
C VAL A 654 15.49 16.64 -12.37
N PRO A 655 15.72 15.74 -13.35
CA PRO A 655 16.68 15.99 -14.43
C PRO A 655 16.29 17.21 -15.27
N GLU A 656 17.29 17.95 -15.75
CA GLU A 656 17.11 19.05 -16.70
C GLU A 656 16.29 18.61 -17.93
N GLY A 657 15.26 19.39 -18.26
CA GLY A 657 14.32 19.15 -19.36
C GLY A 657 13.23 18.12 -19.08
N GLU A 658 13.25 17.41 -17.94
CA GLU A 658 12.28 16.34 -17.66
C GLU A 658 11.10 16.83 -16.80
N PRO A 659 9.84 16.57 -17.22
CA PRO A 659 8.68 16.85 -16.40
C PRO A 659 8.51 15.78 -15.29
N THR A 660 8.09 16.20 -14.10
CA THR A 660 7.80 15.32 -12.95
C THR A 660 6.49 15.74 -12.29
N LEU A 661 5.69 14.77 -11.85
CA LEU A 661 4.47 15.01 -11.07
C LEU A 661 4.65 14.62 -9.61
N ARG A 662 3.98 15.35 -8.72
CA ARG A 662 3.73 14.96 -7.32
C ARG A 662 2.32 15.35 -6.94
N ALA A 663 1.67 14.55 -6.10
CA ALA A 663 0.29 14.80 -5.70
C ALA A 663 0.20 15.58 -4.39
N ILE A 664 -0.74 16.51 -4.34
CA ILE A 664 -1.45 16.85 -3.12
C ILE A 664 -2.44 15.71 -2.88
N SER A 665 -2.33 15.01 -1.76
CA SER A 665 -3.17 13.85 -1.48
C SER A 665 -3.84 13.96 -0.12
N PHE A 666 -5.09 13.51 -0.08
CA PHE A 666 -5.89 13.43 1.13
C PHE A 666 -6.26 12.00 1.42
N THR A 667 -6.44 11.63 2.68
CA THR A 667 -7.13 10.41 3.10
C THR A 667 -8.51 10.81 3.56
N VAL A 668 -9.54 10.26 2.91
CA VAL A 668 -10.95 10.62 3.17
C VAL A 668 -11.75 9.38 3.49
N LYS A 669 -12.42 9.41 4.63
CA LYS A 669 -13.39 8.41 5.09
C LYS A 669 -14.70 9.14 5.37
N SER A 670 -15.73 8.90 4.56
CA SER A 670 -17.04 9.52 4.72
C SER A 670 -18.10 8.75 3.92
N SER A 671 -19.35 8.80 4.37
CA SER A 671 -20.51 8.40 3.56
C SER A 671 -20.88 9.45 2.51
N ARG A 672 -20.43 10.71 2.67
CA ARG A 672 -20.72 11.83 1.77
C ARG A 672 -19.64 12.01 0.71
N ASN A 673 -20.02 12.58 -0.41
CA ASN A 673 -19.07 13.03 -1.42
C ASN A 673 -18.29 14.24 -0.90
N HIS A 674 -16.98 14.28 -1.14
CA HIS A 674 -16.12 15.43 -0.81
C HIS A 674 -15.30 15.82 -2.03
N ARG A 675 -15.28 17.11 -2.37
CA ARG A 675 -14.50 17.68 -3.46
C ARG A 675 -13.44 18.61 -2.92
N PHE A 676 -12.20 18.35 -3.32
CA PHE A 676 -11.03 19.13 -2.98
C PHE A 676 -10.69 20.00 -4.17
N ARG A 677 -10.77 21.32 -4.05
CA ARG A 677 -10.48 22.28 -5.11
C ARG A 677 -9.31 23.17 -4.73
N VAL A 678 -8.34 23.35 -5.61
CA VAL A 678 -7.32 24.40 -5.47
C VAL A 678 -8.00 25.75 -5.68
N VAL A 679 -8.07 26.55 -4.61
CA VAL A 679 -8.70 27.89 -4.60
C VAL A 679 -7.66 29.01 -4.76
N SER A 680 -6.38 28.71 -4.51
CA SER A 680 -5.27 29.63 -4.74
C SER A 680 -3.99 28.86 -5.09
N GLY A 681 -3.16 29.44 -5.98
CA GLY A 681 -1.94 28.80 -6.48
C GLY A 681 -2.20 27.66 -7.47
N PRO A 682 -1.19 26.83 -7.80
CA PRO A 682 0.17 26.86 -7.29
C PRO A 682 0.92 28.11 -7.77
N THR A 683 1.54 28.82 -6.85
CA THR A 683 2.34 30.01 -7.13
C THR A 683 3.80 29.70 -6.81
N THR A 684 4.72 30.03 -7.70
CA THR A 684 6.16 30.00 -7.39
C THR A 684 6.52 31.20 -6.52
N THR A 685 7.01 30.94 -5.32
CA THR A 685 7.44 31.96 -4.35
C THR A 685 8.93 32.27 -4.48
N SER A 686 9.74 31.32 -4.94
CA SER A 686 11.18 31.48 -5.24
C SER A 686 11.62 30.55 -6.37
N GLY A 687 12.60 30.97 -7.17
CA GLY A 687 13.08 30.23 -8.35
C GLY A 687 12.42 30.66 -9.67
N PRO A 688 12.57 29.87 -10.75
CA PRO A 688 11.99 30.18 -12.06
C PRO A 688 10.47 30.34 -12.02
N ALA A 689 9.92 31.39 -12.62
CA ALA A 689 8.48 31.64 -12.62
C ALA A 689 7.70 30.47 -13.24
N ASN A 690 6.50 30.18 -12.70
CA ASN A 690 5.63 29.08 -13.13
C ASN A 690 6.28 27.69 -13.04
N SER A 691 7.20 27.50 -12.08
CA SER A 691 7.84 26.21 -11.81
C SER A 691 6.84 25.11 -11.45
N PHE A 692 5.74 25.47 -10.78
CA PHE A 692 4.70 24.53 -10.35
C PHE A 692 3.41 24.83 -11.08
N VAL A 693 2.82 23.81 -11.71
CA VAL A 693 1.59 23.94 -12.49
C VAL A 693 0.65 22.80 -12.14
N LEU A 694 -0.65 23.07 -11.97
CA LEU A 694 -1.61 22.00 -11.78
C LEU A 694 -1.62 21.08 -13.00
N HIS A 695 -1.75 19.80 -12.74
CA HIS A 695 -1.85 18.77 -13.74
C HIS A 695 -3.21 18.12 -13.62
N ASN A 696 -3.94 18.06 -14.73
CA ASN A 696 -5.18 17.30 -14.85
C ASN A 696 -6.39 17.87 -14.07
N GLY A 697 -6.45 19.21 -13.98
CA GLY A 697 -7.50 19.94 -13.28
C GLY A 697 -7.05 20.44 -11.90
N ASN A 698 -7.90 21.24 -11.29
CA ASN A 698 -7.70 21.80 -9.96
C ASN A 698 -8.52 21.09 -8.88
N GLU A 699 -9.12 19.95 -9.22
CA GLU A 699 -10.07 19.25 -8.34
C GLU A 699 -9.77 17.75 -8.20
N ALA A 700 -10.08 17.21 -7.03
CA ALA A 700 -10.15 15.78 -6.76
C ALA A 700 -11.42 15.46 -5.97
N THR A 701 -11.98 14.27 -6.15
CA THR A 701 -13.25 13.88 -5.52
C THR A 701 -13.11 12.56 -4.78
N HIS A 702 -13.62 12.54 -3.55
CA HIS A 702 -14.01 11.32 -2.86
C HIS A 702 -15.48 11.05 -3.15
N THR A 703 -15.77 9.84 -3.65
CA THR A 703 -17.13 9.33 -3.72
C THR A 703 -17.45 8.63 -2.40
N GLY A 704 -18.47 9.11 -1.72
CA GLY A 704 -18.95 8.55 -0.45
C GLY A 704 -19.31 7.07 -0.60
N ASN A 705 -18.99 6.28 0.41
CA ASN A 705 -19.33 4.87 0.46
C ASN A 705 -19.75 4.43 1.86
N HIS A 706 -20.48 3.31 1.93
CA HIS A 706 -20.98 2.75 3.18
C HIS A 706 -20.16 1.55 3.66
N THR A 707 -18.87 1.46 3.26
CA THR A 707 -17.97 0.34 3.62
C THR A 707 -16.96 0.71 4.71
N CYS A 708 -17.07 1.92 5.26
CA CYS A 708 -16.16 2.47 6.25
C CYS A 708 -14.67 2.47 5.83
N SER A 709 -14.40 2.42 4.52
CA SER A 709 -13.06 2.30 3.96
C SER A 709 -12.56 3.66 3.46
N PRO A 710 -11.32 4.06 3.81
CA PRO A 710 -10.78 5.32 3.33
C PRO A 710 -10.48 5.26 1.83
N SER A 711 -10.52 6.42 1.18
CA SER A 711 -10.03 6.63 -0.18
C SER A 711 -8.95 7.71 -0.21
N THR A 712 -8.22 7.81 -1.31
CA THR A 712 -7.14 8.79 -1.45
C THR A 712 -7.34 9.71 -2.67
N PRO A 713 -8.18 10.76 -2.60
CA PRO A 713 -8.27 11.75 -3.66
C PRO A 713 -6.94 12.51 -3.79
N ARG A 714 -6.54 12.79 -5.05
CA ARG A 714 -5.24 13.38 -5.40
C ARG A 714 -5.40 14.50 -6.41
N ILE A 715 -4.79 15.65 -6.13
CA ILE A 715 -4.61 16.76 -7.07
C ILE A 715 -3.14 16.76 -7.50
N TRP A 716 -2.88 16.64 -8.80
CA TRP A 716 -1.51 16.49 -9.29
C TRP A 716 -0.89 17.85 -9.59
N VAL A 717 0.39 18.00 -9.25
CA VAL A 717 1.19 19.18 -9.53
C VAL A 717 2.40 18.75 -10.35
N ARG A 718 2.67 19.49 -11.43
CA ARG A 718 3.79 19.29 -12.35
C ARG A 718 4.88 20.31 -12.12
N PHE A 719 6.12 19.83 -12.19
CA PHE A 719 7.35 20.60 -12.22
C PHE A 719 8.19 20.12 -13.41
N VAL A 720 8.84 21.02 -14.15
CA VAL A 720 9.78 20.67 -15.24
C VAL A 720 11.16 21.15 -14.85
N GLY A 721 12.14 20.26 -14.89
CA GLY A 721 13.53 20.66 -14.66
C GLY A 721 13.97 21.70 -15.67
N THR A 722 14.39 22.86 -15.19
CA THR A 722 15.03 23.91 -15.98
C THR A 722 16.52 23.61 -16.09
N SER A 723 17.42 24.48 -15.63
CA SER A 723 18.87 24.23 -15.72
C SER A 723 19.35 23.40 -14.53
N ALA A 724 20.34 22.53 -14.75
CA ALA A 724 20.97 21.79 -13.66
C ALA A 724 21.48 22.74 -12.55
N GLY A 725 21.08 22.49 -11.30
CA GLY A 725 21.39 23.33 -10.14
C GLY A 725 20.28 24.30 -9.73
N ASP A 726 19.23 24.47 -10.55
CA ASP A 726 18.09 25.32 -10.20
C ASP A 726 17.31 24.75 -9.00
N VAL A 727 16.74 25.65 -8.19
CA VAL A 727 15.86 25.34 -7.05
C VAL A 727 14.61 26.19 -7.17
N ALA A 728 13.44 25.61 -6.85
CA ALA A 728 12.17 26.34 -6.82
C ALA A 728 11.38 26.05 -5.53
N GLN A 729 10.65 27.05 -5.06
CA GLN A 729 9.68 26.93 -3.96
C GLN A 729 8.34 27.53 -4.38
N GLY A 730 7.26 27.00 -3.83
CA GLY A 730 5.92 27.48 -4.14
C GLY A 730 4.89 27.09 -3.10
N GLU A 731 3.66 27.55 -3.31
CA GLU A 731 2.54 27.28 -2.41
C GLU A 731 1.21 27.14 -3.16
N ALA A 732 0.24 26.44 -2.57
CA ALA A 732 -1.15 26.39 -3.00
C ALA A 732 -2.09 26.26 -1.79
N VAL A 733 -3.35 26.67 -1.97
CA VAL A 733 -4.43 26.45 -0.99
C VAL A 733 -5.49 25.57 -1.63
N VAL A 734 -5.82 24.47 -0.96
CA VAL A 734 -6.88 23.55 -1.36
C VAL A 734 -8.03 23.63 -0.37
N GLU A 735 -9.25 23.76 -0.86
CA GLU A 735 -10.48 23.78 -0.06
C GLU A 735 -11.24 22.47 -0.26
N CYS A 736 -11.73 21.86 0.82
CA CYS A 736 -12.80 20.88 0.73
C CYS A 736 -14.13 21.65 0.63
N ILE A 737 -14.79 21.60 -0.53
CA ILE A 737 -15.95 22.43 -0.87
C ILE A 737 -17.11 22.20 0.10
N GLU A 738 -17.36 20.94 0.48
CA GLU A 738 -18.49 20.57 1.31
C GLU A 738 -18.28 20.94 2.80
N THR A 739 -17.04 21.03 3.27
CA THR A 739 -16.74 21.41 4.67
C THR A 739 -16.26 22.85 4.83
N GLY A 740 -15.86 23.52 3.74
CA GLY A 740 -15.23 24.85 3.75
C GLY A 740 -13.81 24.87 4.34
N VAL A 741 -13.26 23.72 4.73
CA VAL A 741 -11.92 23.65 5.34
C VAL A 741 -10.85 23.85 4.29
N GLN A 742 -9.93 24.76 4.56
CA GLN A 742 -8.79 25.08 3.69
C GLN A 742 -7.48 24.49 4.21
N TYR A 743 -6.65 24.03 3.28
CA TYR A 743 -5.40 23.34 3.52
C TYR A 743 -4.27 24.02 2.75
N ASN A 744 -3.21 24.41 3.48
CA ASN A 744 -2.04 25.05 2.91
C ASN A 744 -1.01 24.00 2.48
N ILE A 745 -0.56 24.08 1.23
CA ILE A 745 0.41 23.17 0.62
C ILE A 745 1.67 23.95 0.27
N VAL A 746 2.82 23.37 0.61
CA VAL A 746 4.14 23.90 0.23
C VAL A 746 4.77 23.00 -0.84
N PHE A 747 5.39 23.61 -1.86
CA PHE A 747 6.16 22.93 -2.89
C PHE A 747 7.65 23.26 -2.78
N THR A 748 8.51 22.26 -2.98
CA THR A 748 9.96 22.46 -3.14
C THR A 748 10.51 21.60 -4.27
N ALA A 749 11.42 22.13 -5.09
CA ALA A 749 12.03 21.40 -6.19
C ALA A 749 13.53 21.71 -6.34
N ASN A 750 14.30 20.73 -6.82
CA ASN A 750 15.68 20.95 -7.28
C ASN A 750 15.97 20.20 -8.59
N VAL A 751 16.78 20.80 -9.45
CA VAL A 751 17.12 20.28 -10.77
C VAL A 751 18.54 19.71 -10.78
N VAL A 752 18.74 18.54 -11.39
CA VAL A 752 20.04 17.88 -11.54
C VAL A 752 20.43 17.72 -13.01
N PRO A 753 21.73 17.56 -13.33
CA PRO A 753 22.16 17.27 -14.70
C PRO A 753 21.47 16.04 -15.27
N ARG A 754 21.07 16.12 -16.54
CA ARG A 754 20.48 14.97 -17.25
C ARG A 754 21.52 13.83 -17.38
N PRO A 755 21.19 12.58 -16.97
CA PRO A 755 22.10 11.44 -17.10
C PRO A 755 22.42 11.13 -18.58
N ARG A 756 23.71 11.10 -18.94
CA ARG A 756 24.18 10.65 -20.27
C ARG A 756 24.54 9.18 -20.27
N ALA A 757 24.47 8.54 -21.43
CA ALA A 757 24.78 7.12 -21.59
C ALA A 757 25.96 6.88 -22.54
N ALA A 758 26.78 5.87 -22.23
CA ALA A 758 27.83 5.33 -23.08
C ALA A 758 27.55 3.85 -23.39
N LEU A 759 27.71 3.47 -24.65
CA LEU A 759 27.49 2.12 -25.17
C LEU A 759 28.73 1.61 -25.92
N VAL A 760 29.27 0.47 -25.50
CA VAL A 760 30.39 -0.20 -26.17
C VAL A 760 29.95 -1.50 -26.84
N LEU A 761 30.24 -1.64 -28.14
CA LEU A 761 30.01 -2.90 -28.87
C LEU A 761 31.22 -3.82 -28.73
N SER A 762 31.02 -4.98 -28.11
CA SER A 762 32.01 -6.06 -28.00
C SER A 762 31.66 -7.15 -29.01
N MET A 763 32.45 -7.24 -30.08
CA MET A 763 32.09 -8.02 -31.28
C MET A 763 33.05 -9.17 -31.52
N ASP A 764 32.51 -10.38 -31.59
CA ASP A 764 33.21 -11.61 -31.94
C ASP A 764 33.60 -11.63 -33.43
N ARG A 765 34.89 -11.87 -33.71
CA ARG A 765 35.41 -12.12 -35.07
C ARG A 765 36.06 -13.49 -35.21
N SER A 766 35.81 -14.43 -34.30
CA SER A 766 36.38 -15.78 -34.33
C SER A 766 35.98 -16.55 -35.60
N GLY A 767 36.65 -17.67 -35.87
CA GLY A 767 36.43 -18.42 -37.11
C GLY A 767 34.98 -18.89 -37.33
N SER A 768 34.19 -19.09 -36.27
CA SER A 768 32.77 -19.46 -36.36
C SER A 768 31.91 -18.38 -37.01
N MET A 769 32.30 -17.11 -36.92
CA MET A 769 31.58 -16.00 -37.52
C MET A 769 31.64 -16.00 -39.07
N ASP A 770 32.48 -16.85 -39.68
CA ASP A 770 32.50 -17.09 -41.12
C ASP A 770 31.44 -18.11 -41.57
N ASP A 771 30.80 -18.82 -40.64
CA ASP A 771 29.71 -19.74 -40.93
C ASP A 771 28.45 -19.02 -41.44
N LEU A 772 27.59 -19.78 -42.12
CA LEU A 772 26.29 -19.28 -42.57
C LEU A 772 25.33 -19.07 -41.39
N ALA A 773 24.58 -17.97 -41.42
CA ALA A 773 23.61 -17.59 -40.40
C ALA A 773 22.26 -18.33 -40.52
N GLY A 774 21.98 -18.93 -41.68
CA GLY A 774 20.75 -19.68 -41.97
C GLY A 774 19.95 -19.13 -43.16
N ASP A 775 20.08 -17.84 -43.47
CA ASP A 775 19.41 -17.15 -44.57
C ASP A 775 20.30 -16.99 -45.83
N GLY A 776 21.45 -17.65 -45.86
CA GLY A 776 22.45 -17.60 -46.94
C GLY A 776 23.55 -16.55 -46.75
N ARG A 777 23.41 -15.61 -45.79
CA ARG A 777 24.51 -14.70 -45.41
C ARG A 777 25.44 -15.37 -44.41
N ARG A 778 26.70 -14.91 -44.37
CA ARG A 778 27.62 -15.25 -43.26
C ARG A 778 27.23 -14.48 -42.00
N LYS A 779 27.46 -15.06 -40.83
CA LYS A 779 27.16 -14.45 -39.53
C LYS A 779 27.83 -13.07 -39.37
N ILE A 780 29.07 -12.91 -39.83
CA ILE A 780 29.76 -11.62 -39.85
C ILE A 780 29.07 -10.56 -40.73
N GLN A 781 28.45 -10.98 -41.84
CA GLN A 781 27.68 -10.06 -42.70
C GLN A 781 26.38 -9.64 -42.02
N VAL A 782 25.71 -10.56 -41.33
CA VAL A 782 24.51 -10.24 -40.52
C VAL A 782 24.84 -9.24 -39.41
N LEU A 783 26.02 -9.37 -38.78
CA LEU A 783 26.55 -8.39 -37.81
C LEU A 783 26.73 -7.01 -38.45
N HIS A 784 27.47 -6.90 -39.56
CA HIS A 784 27.69 -5.62 -40.24
C HIS A 784 26.38 -4.94 -40.61
N ASP A 785 25.46 -5.72 -41.16
CA ASP A 785 24.17 -5.23 -41.62
C ASP A 785 23.30 -4.67 -40.49
N SER A 786 23.47 -5.18 -39.27
CA SER A 786 22.57 -4.88 -38.15
C SER A 786 23.16 -3.90 -37.14
N ALA A 787 24.47 -3.95 -36.88
CA ALA A 787 25.11 -3.13 -35.84
C ALA A 787 25.15 -1.64 -36.21
N VAL A 788 25.09 -1.29 -37.49
CA VAL A 788 25.05 0.11 -37.98
C VAL A 788 23.85 0.89 -37.45
N VAL A 789 22.76 0.23 -37.04
CA VAL A 789 21.61 0.92 -36.44
C VAL A 789 21.97 1.64 -35.14
N VAL A 790 23.00 1.18 -34.43
CA VAL A 790 23.47 1.81 -33.19
C VAL A 790 24.05 3.19 -33.48
N SER A 791 24.88 3.31 -34.52
CA SER A 791 25.45 4.59 -34.93
C SER A 791 24.39 5.49 -35.56
N ALA A 792 23.38 4.95 -36.24
CA ALA A 792 22.31 5.73 -36.84
C ALA A 792 21.39 6.36 -35.78
N LEU A 793 20.96 5.59 -34.78
CA LEU A 793 19.93 6.00 -33.82
C LEU A 793 20.47 6.61 -32.52
N ALA A 794 21.77 6.54 -32.25
CA ALA A 794 22.36 7.17 -31.06
C ALA A 794 21.92 8.65 -30.93
N GLN A 795 21.78 9.15 -29.69
CA GLN A 795 21.60 10.58 -29.47
C GLN A 795 22.95 11.29 -29.64
N THR A 796 22.95 12.59 -29.90
CA THR A 796 24.19 13.34 -30.17
C THR A 796 25.21 13.27 -29.04
N ASP A 797 24.72 13.14 -27.80
CA ASP A 797 25.48 13.06 -26.56
C ASP A 797 25.61 11.63 -25.99
N THR A 798 25.27 10.61 -26.80
CA THR A 798 25.50 9.20 -26.47
C THR A 798 26.95 8.85 -26.79
N GLY A 799 27.68 8.35 -25.80
CA GLY A 799 29.04 7.86 -26.00
C GLY A 799 29.05 6.54 -26.75
N LEU A 800 29.78 6.46 -27.86
CA LEU A 800 29.93 5.26 -28.68
C LEU A 800 31.36 4.74 -28.59
N GLY A 801 31.51 3.43 -28.41
CA GLY A 801 32.80 2.74 -28.51
C GLY A 801 32.64 1.32 -29.05
N ALA A 802 33.74 0.70 -29.45
CA ALA A 802 33.71 -0.65 -30.01
C ALA A 802 35.04 -1.38 -29.86
N VAL A 803 34.98 -2.71 -29.73
CA VAL A 803 36.14 -3.60 -29.75
C VAL A 803 35.81 -4.89 -30.46
N SER A 804 36.76 -5.36 -31.27
CA SER A 804 36.73 -6.64 -31.95
C SER A 804 37.60 -7.66 -31.20
N TRP A 805 37.17 -8.92 -31.11
CA TRP A 805 37.93 -9.95 -30.38
C TRP A 805 37.76 -11.34 -31.01
N ASP A 806 38.80 -12.17 -30.88
CA ASP A 806 38.77 -13.59 -31.21
C ASP A 806 39.42 -14.42 -30.09
N THR A 807 40.63 -14.93 -30.30
CA THR A 807 41.48 -15.55 -29.27
C THR A 807 42.00 -14.49 -28.31
N ASP A 808 42.31 -13.31 -28.85
CA ASP A 808 42.73 -12.11 -28.11
C ASP A 808 41.91 -10.89 -28.59
N ALA A 809 41.65 -9.94 -27.70
CA ALA A 809 40.98 -8.69 -28.01
C ALA A 809 41.91 -7.69 -28.73
N ASP A 810 41.38 -7.06 -29.77
CA ASP A 810 42.11 -6.06 -30.57
C ASP A 810 42.06 -4.67 -29.93
N LEU A 811 42.81 -4.51 -28.83
CA LEU A 811 42.89 -3.24 -28.11
C LEU A 811 43.54 -2.12 -28.95
N ALA A 812 44.40 -2.46 -29.91
CA ALA A 812 45.06 -1.48 -30.77
C ALA A 812 44.12 -0.92 -31.84
N GLY A 813 43.18 -1.74 -32.34
CA GLY A 813 42.12 -1.33 -33.27
C GLY A 813 40.81 -0.90 -32.60
N ALA A 814 40.75 -0.87 -31.27
CA ALA A 814 39.54 -0.52 -30.52
C ALA A 814 39.17 0.96 -30.66
N MET A 815 37.86 1.24 -30.76
CA MET A 815 37.31 2.59 -30.73
C MET A 815 37.04 3.03 -29.29
N THR A 816 37.77 4.04 -28.84
CA THR A 816 37.54 4.71 -27.55
C THR A 816 36.18 5.38 -27.48
N VAL A 817 35.57 5.41 -26.29
CA VAL A 817 34.26 6.04 -26.09
C VAL A 817 34.31 7.54 -26.34
N GLN A 818 33.51 8.01 -27.29
CA GLN A 818 33.34 9.43 -27.62
C GLN A 818 31.90 9.72 -28.05
N ASP A 819 31.48 10.98 -27.98
CA ASP A 819 30.12 11.37 -28.39
C ASP A 819 29.83 11.00 -29.84
N ALA A 820 28.64 10.44 -30.08
CA ALA A 820 28.16 10.14 -31.43
C ALA A 820 28.23 11.38 -32.33
N GLY A 821 27.85 12.55 -31.78
CA GLY A 821 27.75 13.80 -32.53
C GLY A 821 26.51 13.84 -33.43
N PHE A 822 26.39 14.93 -34.21
CA PHE A 822 25.27 15.16 -35.12
C PHE A 822 25.18 14.07 -36.20
N GLU A 823 23.96 13.71 -36.59
CA GLU A 823 23.62 12.51 -37.36
C GLU A 823 24.33 12.40 -38.72
N ILE A 824 24.76 13.52 -39.33
CA ILE A 824 25.39 13.54 -40.66
C ILE A 824 26.92 13.78 -40.60
N ILE A 825 27.42 14.42 -39.55
CA ILE A 825 28.83 14.89 -39.46
C ILE A 825 29.54 14.45 -38.16
N GLY A 826 28.87 13.65 -37.33
CA GLY A 826 29.36 13.22 -36.03
C GLY A 826 30.53 12.25 -36.17
N VAL A 827 31.66 12.62 -35.58
CA VAL A 827 32.90 11.82 -35.63
C VAL A 827 32.71 10.45 -34.97
N GLY A 828 32.04 10.39 -33.82
CA GLY A 828 31.77 9.11 -33.14
C GLY A 828 30.94 8.13 -33.98
N ARG A 829 29.96 8.62 -34.75
CA ARG A 829 29.18 7.77 -35.67
C ARG A 829 30.02 7.26 -36.84
N ALA A 830 30.80 8.15 -37.45
CA ALA A 830 31.68 7.82 -38.56
C ALA A 830 32.71 6.75 -38.15
N ASP A 831 33.33 6.93 -36.98
CA ASP A 831 34.32 6.00 -36.42
C ASP A 831 33.70 4.65 -36.07
N LEU A 832 32.48 4.62 -35.49
CA LEU A 832 31.79 3.36 -35.22
C LEU A 832 31.46 2.61 -36.51
N ASN A 833 30.95 3.33 -37.53
CA ASN A 833 30.67 2.74 -38.84
C ASN A 833 31.93 2.22 -39.54
N ALA A 834 33.06 2.93 -39.41
CA ALA A 834 34.35 2.48 -39.92
C ALA A 834 34.85 1.22 -39.18
N HIS A 835 34.70 1.16 -37.85
CA HIS A 835 35.07 -0.01 -37.05
C HIS A 835 34.21 -1.22 -37.42
N ILE A 836 32.88 -1.06 -37.54
CA ILE A 836 31.98 -2.13 -37.99
C ILE A 836 32.35 -2.59 -39.39
N SER A 837 32.59 -1.68 -40.34
CA SER A 837 32.94 -2.05 -41.72
C SER A 837 34.31 -2.77 -41.81
N GLY A 838 35.23 -2.47 -40.90
CA GLY A 838 36.55 -3.09 -40.81
C GLY A 838 36.59 -4.41 -40.03
N HIS A 839 35.46 -4.83 -39.44
CA HIS A 839 35.37 -5.99 -38.56
C HIS A 839 35.35 -7.31 -39.35
N ASN A 840 36.52 -7.86 -39.66
CA ASN A 840 36.63 -9.07 -40.47
C ASN A 840 36.86 -10.32 -39.63
N THR A 841 36.31 -11.46 -40.07
CA THR A 841 36.56 -12.77 -39.47
C THR A 841 38.04 -13.10 -39.45
N ASN A 842 38.49 -13.73 -38.37
CA ASN A 842 39.78 -14.37 -38.24
C ASN A 842 39.56 -15.89 -38.28
N PRO A 843 39.73 -16.56 -39.44
CA PRO A 843 39.45 -18.00 -39.58
C PRO A 843 40.29 -18.90 -38.66
N ALA A 844 41.43 -18.41 -38.15
CA ALA A 844 42.28 -19.13 -37.20
C ALA A 844 42.00 -18.76 -35.74
N GLY A 845 41.15 -17.77 -35.49
CA GLY A 845 40.81 -17.27 -34.16
C GLY A 845 39.83 -18.20 -33.44
N ALA A 846 40.13 -18.54 -32.19
CA ALA A 846 39.19 -19.17 -31.26
C ALA A 846 38.25 -18.14 -30.62
N THR A 847 37.24 -18.58 -29.89
CA THR A 847 36.24 -17.71 -29.26
C THR A 847 36.59 -17.49 -27.78
N ALA A 848 37.11 -16.31 -27.41
CA ALA A 848 37.44 -15.91 -26.03
C ALA A 848 36.54 -14.75 -25.54
N ILE A 849 35.30 -15.07 -25.16
CA ILE A 849 34.28 -14.07 -24.77
C ILE A 849 34.74 -13.22 -23.58
N GLY A 850 35.39 -13.85 -22.58
CA GLY A 850 35.89 -13.15 -21.40
C GLY A 850 36.89 -12.03 -21.74
N ASP A 851 37.76 -12.25 -22.73
CA ASP A 851 38.72 -11.22 -23.15
C ASP A 851 38.04 -10.04 -23.85
N GLY A 852 37.04 -10.32 -24.70
CA GLY A 852 36.19 -9.30 -25.31
C GLY A 852 35.41 -8.45 -24.29
N VAL A 853 34.93 -9.07 -23.21
CA VAL A 853 34.25 -8.39 -22.10
C VAL A 853 35.22 -7.48 -21.34
N LEU A 854 36.42 -7.96 -21.00
CA LEU A 854 37.44 -7.16 -20.32
C LEU A 854 37.87 -5.94 -21.14
N ALA A 855 38.04 -6.13 -22.45
CA ALA A 855 38.40 -5.05 -23.35
C ALA A 855 37.30 -3.98 -23.43
N ALA A 856 36.04 -4.39 -23.59
CA ALA A 856 34.90 -3.47 -23.60
C ALA A 856 34.75 -2.72 -22.27
N GLN A 857 34.94 -3.42 -21.15
CA GLN A 857 34.92 -2.83 -19.82
C GLN A 857 36.06 -1.82 -19.62
N SER A 858 37.25 -2.07 -20.17
CA SER A 858 38.37 -1.13 -20.16
C SER A 858 38.02 0.17 -20.88
N LEU A 859 37.37 0.09 -22.04
CA LEU A 859 36.88 1.26 -22.78
C LEU A 859 35.84 2.05 -21.98
N LEU A 860 34.90 1.39 -21.31
CA LEU A 860 33.90 2.04 -20.45
C LEU A 860 34.55 2.69 -19.21
N ASN A 861 35.57 2.07 -18.63
CA ASN A 861 36.32 2.64 -17.52
C ASN A 861 37.11 3.89 -17.94
N GLY A 862 37.61 3.92 -19.18
CA GLY A 862 38.27 5.10 -19.77
C GLY A 862 37.32 6.21 -20.24
N ALA A 863 36.01 5.94 -20.33
CA ALA A 863 35.01 6.92 -20.73
C ALA A 863 34.78 8.01 -19.67
N SER A 864 34.44 9.23 -20.11
CA SER A 864 34.13 10.38 -19.23
C SER A 864 33.18 9.99 -18.09
N ALA A 865 33.40 10.59 -16.92
CA ALA A 865 32.50 10.45 -15.77
C ALA A 865 31.10 11.04 -16.03
N ASP A 866 30.96 11.92 -17.02
CA ASP A 866 29.67 12.53 -17.40
C ASP A 866 28.68 11.51 -17.96
N TYR A 867 29.16 10.35 -18.44
CA TYR A 867 28.32 9.21 -18.81
C TYR A 867 27.91 8.44 -17.56
N ALA A 868 26.79 8.87 -16.96
CA ALA A 868 26.19 8.26 -15.77
C ALA A 868 25.73 6.81 -16.01
N VAL A 869 25.30 6.49 -17.23
CA VAL A 869 24.95 5.13 -17.64
C VAL A 869 26.06 4.58 -18.53
N LYS A 870 26.64 3.43 -18.15
CA LYS A 870 27.67 2.72 -18.93
C LYS A 870 27.17 1.33 -19.26
N ALA A 871 27.12 1.02 -20.55
CA ALA A 871 26.58 -0.24 -21.05
C ALA A 871 27.51 -0.88 -22.09
N MET A 872 27.50 -2.20 -22.17
CA MET A 872 28.14 -2.95 -23.26
C MET A 872 27.17 -3.95 -23.88
N VAL A 873 27.36 -4.22 -25.17
CA VAL A 873 26.67 -5.27 -25.92
C VAL A 873 27.69 -6.30 -26.37
N VAL A 874 27.57 -7.53 -25.89
CA VAL A 874 28.41 -8.65 -26.32
C VAL A 874 27.68 -9.43 -27.40
N LEU A 875 28.23 -9.45 -28.61
CA LEU A 875 27.71 -10.25 -29.73
C LEU A 875 28.66 -11.41 -30.00
N THR A 876 28.13 -12.64 -30.00
CA THR A 876 28.87 -13.86 -30.34
C THR A 876 27.94 -14.92 -30.94
N ASP A 877 28.51 -15.79 -31.77
CA ASP A 877 27.83 -16.93 -32.39
C ASP A 877 28.30 -18.29 -31.87
N GLY A 878 29.27 -18.30 -30.95
CA GLY A 878 30.08 -19.47 -30.65
C GLY A 878 30.08 -19.88 -29.18
N LYS A 879 30.76 -20.99 -28.92
CA LYS A 879 31.10 -21.46 -27.56
C LYS A 879 32.50 -21.00 -27.21
N GLU A 880 32.75 -20.71 -25.94
CA GLU A 880 34.09 -20.35 -25.50
C GLU A 880 35.05 -21.51 -25.76
N THR A 881 36.11 -21.23 -26.52
CA THR A 881 37.11 -22.22 -26.94
C THR A 881 38.54 -21.75 -26.67
N ALA A 882 38.73 -20.57 -26.09
CA ALA A 882 40.01 -20.05 -25.64
C ALA A 882 39.83 -19.17 -24.38
N SER A 883 40.91 -19.05 -23.61
CA SER A 883 40.99 -18.13 -22.46
C SER A 883 41.23 -16.71 -22.98
N ALA A 884 40.71 -15.65 -22.37
CA ALA A 884 39.95 -15.63 -21.10
C ALA A 884 38.50 -16.12 -21.23
N TYR A 885 38.10 -17.05 -20.35
CA TYR A 885 36.70 -17.49 -20.24
C TYR A 885 35.91 -16.54 -19.32
N ILE A 886 34.60 -16.43 -19.48
CA ILE A 886 33.72 -15.64 -18.58
C ILE A 886 33.86 -16.10 -17.12
N ALA A 887 34.05 -17.40 -16.91
CA ALA A 887 34.29 -17.98 -15.58
C ALA A 887 35.60 -17.52 -14.92
N ASP A 888 36.55 -16.99 -15.69
CA ASP A 888 37.84 -16.49 -15.21
C ASP A 888 37.82 -14.98 -14.90
N LEU A 889 36.71 -14.29 -15.18
CA LEU A 889 36.58 -12.85 -14.92
C LEU A 889 36.59 -12.57 -13.40
N PRO A 890 37.47 -11.66 -12.90
CA PRO A 890 37.49 -11.33 -11.48
C PRO A 890 36.15 -10.74 -11.04
N ALA A 891 35.68 -11.11 -9.85
CA ALA A 891 34.45 -10.56 -9.29
C ALA A 891 34.53 -9.04 -9.15
N GLY A 892 33.47 -8.33 -9.57
CA GLY A 892 33.43 -6.86 -9.54
C GLY A 892 34.16 -6.15 -10.68
N THR A 893 34.72 -6.88 -11.66
CA THR A 893 35.37 -6.26 -12.82
C THR A 893 34.39 -5.52 -13.72
N ILE A 894 33.14 -6.01 -13.80
CA ILE A 894 32.07 -5.42 -14.59
C ILE A 894 31.26 -4.48 -13.69
N ASN A 895 31.16 -3.21 -14.06
CA ASN A 895 30.54 -2.15 -13.26
C ASN A 895 29.42 -1.40 -14.01
N GLY A 896 28.98 -1.92 -15.16
CA GLY A 896 27.95 -1.33 -16.02
C GLY A 896 26.90 -2.34 -16.48
N GLN A 897 25.93 -1.87 -17.26
CA GLN A 897 24.90 -2.72 -17.85
C GLN A 897 25.51 -3.66 -18.91
N VAL A 898 25.16 -4.94 -18.87
CA VAL A 898 25.64 -5.90 -19.88
C VAL A 898 24.47 -6.55 -20.59
N PHE A 899 24.41 -6.33 -21.91
CA PHE A 899 23.50 -7.01 -22.81
C PHE A 899 24.29 -8.02 -23.63
N ALA A 900 23.67 -9.14 -23.95
CA ALA A 900 24.26 -10.13 -24.84
C ALA A 900 23.31 -10.46 -25.99
N ILE A 901 23.88 -10.60 -27.18
CA ILE A 901 23.17 -11.08 -28.34
C ILE A 901 23.81 -12.38 -28.81
N GLY A 902 23.03 -13.46 -28.79
CA GLY A 902 23.44 -14.77 -29.27
C GLY A 902 22.99 -15.00 -30.71
N LEU A 903 23.95 -15.17 -31.62
CA LEU A 903 23.69 -15.46 -33.03
C LEU A 903 23.69 -16.97 -33.36
N GLY A 904 22.53 -17.64 -33.23
CA GLY A 904 22.40 -19.10 -33.41
C GLY A 904 21.48 -19.80 -32.41
N THR A 905 21.48 -21.14 -32.42
CA THR A 905 20.70 -21.98 -31.48
C THR A 905 21.41 -22.16 -30.13
N PRO A 906 20.68 -22.53 -29.06
CA PRO A 906 21.26 -22.80 -27.73
C PRO A 906 22.34 -23.90 -27.74
N GLU A 907 22.29 -24.82 -28.71
CA GLU A 907 23.25 -25.90 -28.87
C GLU A 907 24.55 -25.46 -29.54
N ASN A 908 24.50 -24.42 -30.37
CA ASN A 908 25.66 -23.89 -31.10
C ASN A 908 26.34 -22.74 -30.35
N ILE A 909 25.58 -22.03 -29.52
CA ILE A 909 26.08 -21.01 -28.61
C ILE A 909 26.29 -21.63 -27.22
N GLN A 910 26.82 -20.85 -26.29
CA GLN A 910 26.91 -21.17 -24.88
C GLN A 910 26.02 -20.23 -24.03
N PRO A 911 24.68 -20.40 -24.01
CA PRO A 911 23.78 -19.44 -23.36
C PRO A 911 23.97 -19.35 -21.84
N SER A 912 24.47 -20.41 -21.19
CA SER A 912 24.74 -20.38 -19.75
C SER A 912 25.86 -19.40 -19.37
N ALA A 913 26.84 -19.22 -20.25
CA ALA A 913 27.91 -18.21 -20.09
C ALA A 913 27.37 -16.79 -20.25
N LEU A 914 26.58 -16.57 -21.29
CA LEU A 914 25.94 -15.27 -21.53
C LEU A 914 24.96 -14.93 -20.40
N ALA A 915 24.21 -15.93 -19.89
CA ALA A 915 23.29 -15.78 -18.75
C ALA A 915 24.01 -15.40 -17.48
N GLN A 916 25.20 -15.98 -17.23
CA GLN A 916 26.05 -15.57 -16.12
C GLN A 916 26.54 -14.12 -16.28
N LEU A 917 26.83 -13.69 -17.50
CA LEU A 917 27.33 -12.35 -17.79
C LEU A 917 26.26 -11.26 -17.56
N THR A 918 25.02 -11.50 -18.01
CA THR A 918 23.93 -10.54 -17.87
C THR A 918 23.22 -10.64 -16.51
N GLY A 919 23.23 -11.83 -15.90
CA GLY A 919 22.55 -12.18 -14.64
C GLY A 919 23.19 -11.53 -13.41
N GLY A 920 22.93 -10.24 -13.22
CA GLY A 920 23.45 -9.44 -12.12
C GLY A 920 23.85 -8.01 -12.51
N ASN A 921 23.88 -7.73 -13.82
CA ASN A 921 24.34 -6.45 -14.38
C ASN A 921 23.22 -5.68 -15.09
N ASN A 922 21.97 -5.72 -14.59
CA ASN A 922 20.81 -4.97 -15.12
C ASN A 922 20.63 -4.99 -16.66
N GLY A 923 20.97 -6.11 -17.30
CA GLY A 923 20.75 -6.33 -18.73
C GLY A 923 20.10 -7.68 -19.01
N TYR A 924 20.01 -8.05 -20.28
CA TYR A 924 19.31 -9.25 -20.72
C TYR A 924 19.95 -9.84 -21.98
N ILE A 925 19.52 -11.05 -22.33
CA ILE A 925 20.00 -11.79 -23.50
C ILE A 925 18.91 -11.81 -24.54
N LEU A 926 19.29 -11.52 -25.79
CA LEU A 926 18.46 -11.72 -26.95
C LEU A 926 19.11 -12.80 -27.82
N MET A 927 18.38 -13.89 -28.07
CA MET A 927 18.86 -14.98 -28.92
C MET A 927 18.08 -15.00 -30.22
N THR A 928 18.80 -15.18 -31.32
CA THR A 928 18.21 -15.22 -32.66
C THR A 928 17.58 -16.59 -32.97
N GLY A 929 18.16 -17.68 -32.46
CA GLY A 929 17.80 -19.04 -32.91
C GLY A 929 18.38 -19.32 -34.30
N ASN A 930 17.74 -20.19 -35.07
CA ASN A 930 18.02 -20.28 -36.51
C ASN A 930 17.41 -19.06 -37.21
N ILE A 931 18.22 -18.30 -37.94
CA ILE A 931 17.73 -17.16 -38.72
C ILE A 931 17.12 -17.69 -40.02
N GLY A 932 15.81 -17.50 -40.16
CA GLY A 932 15.09 -17.74 -41.41
C GLY A 932 15.07 -16.51 -42.32
N THR A 933 14.49 -16.65 -43.52
CA THR A 933 14.30 -15.55 -44.47
C THR A 933 13.43 -14.41 -43.92
N ASP A 934 12.51 -14.73 -43.00
CA ASP A 934 11.61 -13.75 -42.38
C ASP A 934 12.25 -13.00 -41.20
N ASP A 935 13.38 -13.48 -40.66
CA ASP A 935 14.06 -12.90 -39.49
C ASP A 935 15.07 -11.80 -39.86
N TYR A 936 14.95 -11.18 -41.04
CA TYR A 936 15.98 -10.29 -41.58
C TYR A 936 16.35 -9.12 -40.66
N PHE A 937 15.34 -8.46 -40.08
CA PHE A 937 15.54 -7.31 -39.20
C PHE A 937 15.71 -7.70 -37.72
N LEU A 938 15.68 -8.99 -37.37
CA LEU A 938 15.65 -9.44 -35.97
C LEU A 938 16.84 -8.92 -35.18
N LEU A 939 18.06 -9.07 -35.72
CA LEU A 939 19.27 -8.59 -35.05
C LEU A 939 19.33 -7.06 -34.99
N THR A 940 18.83 -6.36 -36.03
CA THR A 940 18.72 -4.90 -36.04
C THR A 940 17.79 -4.41 -34.93
N LYS A 941 16.61 -5.05 -34.79
CA LYS A 941 15.64 -4.76 -33.73
C LYS A 941 16.21 -5.04 -32.34
N TYR A 942 17.05 -6.06 -32.19
CA TYR A 942 17.75 -6.35 -30.92
C TYR A 942 18.71 -5.22 -30.52
N TYR A 943 19.53 -4.72 -31.46
CA TYR A 943 20.39 -3.57 -31.20
C TYR A 943 19.59 -2.31 -30.86
N GLN A 944 18.51 -2.05 -31.57
CA GLN A 944 17.64 -0.90 -31.30
C GLN A 944 16.95 -1.00 -29.93
N GLN A 945 16.43 -2.18 -29.55
CA GLN A 945 15.82 -2.41 -28.24
C GLN A 945 16.81 -2.15 -27.10
N ILE A 946 18.07 -2.57 -27.26
CA ILE A 946 19.11 -2.32 -26.26
C ILE A 946 19.46 -0.84 -26.20
N LEU A 947 19.67 -0.18 -27.35
CA LEU A 947 19.97 1.25 -27.40
C LEU A 947 18.84 2.09 -26.78
N ALA A 948 17.59 1.76 -27.08
CA ALA A 948 16.42 2.42 -26.49
C ALA A 948 16.44 2.27 -24.96
N GLY A 949 16.66 1.06 -24.44
CA GLY A 949 16.76 0.81 -23.00
C GLY A 949 17.91 1.57 -22.33
N VAL A 950 19.09 1.64 -22.96
CA VAL A 950 20.27 2.35 -22.44
C VAL A 950 20.07 3.87 -22.43
N THR A 951 19.28 4.40 -23.36
CA THR A 951 19.05 5.86 -23.53
C THR A 951 17.71 6.34 -22.97
N ASN A 952 17.03 5.50 -22.19
CA ASN A 952 15.72 5.77 -21.60
C ASN A 952 14.62 6.12 -22.64
N MET A 953 14.63 5.41 -23.77
CA MET A 953 13.57 5.46 -24.76
C MET A 953 12.72 4.20 -24.70
N GLN A 954 11.44 4.35 -24.99
CA GLN A 954 10.43 3.31 -24.94
C GLN A 954 9.94 2.99 -26.34
N ILE A 955 9.94 1.71 -26.72
CA ILE A 955 9.35 1.30 -28.00
C ILE A 955 7.83 1.36 -27.88
N VAL A 956 7.18 2.02 -28.84
CA VAL A 956 5.75 2.28 -28.90
C VAL A 956 5.03 1.28 -29.79
N VAL A 957 5.66 0.93 -30.93
CA VAL A 957 5.19 -0.07 -31.89
C VAL A 957 6.37 -0.59 -32.72
N ASP A 958 6.34 -1.87 -33.13
CA ASP A 958 7.37 -2.49 -33.99
C ASP A 958 6.81 -3.49 -35.06
N PRO A 959 6.03 -3.05 -36.07
CA PRO A 959 5.56 -3.93 -37.14
C PRO A 959 6.58 -4.13 -38.27
N GLU A 960 6.47 -5.26 -38.97
CA GLU A 960 7.25 -5.57 -40.17
C GLU A 960 6.37 -6.15 -41.27
N GLY A 961 6.83 -6.06 -42.52
CA GLY A 961 6.07 -6.54 -43.67
C GLY A 961 6.79 -6.38 -45.00
N TRP A 962 6.05 -6.62 -46.07
CA TRP A 962 6.49 -6.49 -47.46
C TRP A 962 5.61 -5.47 -48.19
N LEU A 963 6.21 -4.69 -49.10
CA LEU A 963 5.52 -3.69 -49.91
C LEU A 963 5.76 -3.96 -51.39
N HIS A 964 4.68 -4.05 -52.18
CA HIS A 964 4.78 -4.16 -53.62
C HIS A 964 4.76 -2.79 -54.33
N PRO A 965 5.29 -2.67 -55.57
CA PRO A 965 5.39 -1.38 -56.24
C PRO A 965 4.01 -0.70 -56.46
N GLY A 966 3.85 0.50 -55.89
CA GLY A 966 2.59 1.25 -55.90
C GLY A 966 1.62 0.93 -54.76
N GLU A 967 1.98 0.02 -53.87
CA GLU A 967 1.27 -0.24 -52.61
C GLU A 967 1.64 0.83 -51.56
N GLU A 968 0.68 1.14 -50.68
CA GLU A 968 0.86 2.04 -49.54
C GLU A 968 0.36 1.34 -48.28
N VAL A 969 1.18 1.34 -47.22
CA VAL A 969 0.79 0.86 -45.90
C VAL A 969 0.69 2.03 -44.93
N ARG A 970 -0.36 2.01 -44.11
CA ARG A 970 -0.63 3.02 -43.07
C ARG A 970 -0.61 2.35 -41.71
N ILE A 971 0.43 2.64 -40.92
CA ILE A 971 0.77 1.95 -39.68
C ILE A 971 0.38 2.83 -38.47
N PRO A 972 -0.57 2.43 -37.62
CA PRO A 972 -0.97 3.22 -36.46
C PRO A 972 0.04 3.09 -35.31
N PHE A 973 0.30 4.19 -34.62
CA PHE A 973 1.04 4.21 -33.35
C PHE A 973 0.54 5.34 -32.44
N ARG A 974 0.86 5.28 -31.15
CA ARG A 974 0.35 6.24 -30.15
C ARG A 974 1.49 6.91 -29.39
N VAL A 975 1.61 8.22 -29.58
CA VAL A 975 2.34 9.10 -28.66
C VAL A 975 1.33 9.98 -27.93
N ASN A 976 1.64 10.34 -26.70
CA ASN A 976 0.76 11.09 -25.81
C ASN A 976 1.55 12.19 -25.06
N GLU A 977 0.92 12.90 -24.13
CA GLU A 977 1.53 13.99 -23.37
C GLU A 977 2.75 13.62 -22.52
N THR A 978 2.93 12.34 -22.22
CA THR A 978 4.08 11.83 -21.44
C THR A 978 5.30 11.64 -22.32
N ASP A 979 5.11 11.64 -23.65
CA ASP A 979 6.14 11.54 -24.67
C ASP A 979 6.58 12.95 -25.10
N TRP A 980 7.86 13.26 -24.91
CA TRP A 980 8.40 14.60 -25.23
C TRP A 980 9.43 14.59 -26.38
N GLN A 981 9.86 13.39 -26.79
CA GLN A 981 10.64 13.16 -28.01
C GLN A 981 10.13 11.89 -28.69
N LEU A 982 10.08 11.87 -30.01
CA LEU A 982 9.72 10.71 -30.83
C LEU A 982 10.78 10.46 -31.90
N ASP A 983 11.31 9.25 -31.92
CA ASP A 983 12.07 8.70 -33.04
C ASP A 983 11.16 7.72 -33.81
N ALA A 984 10.74 8.06 -35.02
CA ALA A 984 9.97 7.19 -35.90
C ALA A 984 10.88 6.63 -36.99
N VAL A 985 11.24 5.36 -36.88
CA VAL A 985 12.31 4.69 -37.65
C VAL A 985 11.72 3.71 -38.64
N MET A 986 12.17 3.75 -39.89
CA MET A 986 11.86 2.77 -40.93
C MET A 986 13.16 2.10 -41.37
N HIS A 987 13.24 0.79 -41.15
CA HIS A 987 14.31 -0.08 -41.64
C HIS A 987 13.91 -0.69 -42.98
N SER A 988 14.79 -0.63 -43.96
CA SER A 988 14.62 -1.24 -45.27
C SER A 988 15.97 -1.45 -45.93
N PRO A 989 16.18 -2.52 -46.73
CA PRO A 989 17.39 -2.65 -47.54
C PRO A 989 17.53 -1.53 -48.59
N LEU A 990 16.43 -0.85 -48.95
CA LEU A 990 16.41 0.27 -49.90
C LEU A 990 15.54 1.43 -49.34
N PRO A 991 15.98 2.15 -48.30
CA PRO A 991 15.15 3.18 -47.66
C PRO A 991 14.80 4.31 -48.65
N ASP A 992 15.70 4.65 -49.57
CA ASP A 992 15.48 5.65 -50.64
C ASP A 992 14.33 5.32 -51.61
N ALA A 993 13.91 4.06 -51.70
CA ALA A 993 12.81 3.65 -52.58
C ALA A 993 11.43 3.90 -51.96
N LEU A 994 11.37 4.17 -50.65
CA LEU A 994 10.14 4.37 -49.90
C LEU A 994 9.88 5.86 -49.66
N ASP A 995 8.68 6.32 -50.00
CA ASP A 995 8.17 7.60 -49.52
C ASP A 995 7.65 7.38 -48.09
N PHE A 996 8.39 7.91 -47.10
CA PHE A 996 8.09 7.77 -45.67
C PHE A 996 7.65 9.12 -45.09
N VAL A 997 6.37 9.21 -44.71
CA VAL A 997 5.78 10.38 -44.05
C VAL A 997 5.04 9.98 -42.78
N LEU A 998 4.87 10.92 -41.85
CA LEU A 998 4.05 10.75 -40.67
C LEU A 998 2.76 11.56 -40.81
N GLU A 999 1.67 11.05 -40.26
CA GLU A 999 0.38 11.72 -40.17
C GLU A 999 0.07 11.91 -38.68
N THR A 1000 -0.13 13.17 -38.27
CA THR A 1000 -0.56 13.51 -36.91
C THR A 1000 -2.01 13.08 -36.71
N PRO A 1001 -2.50 13.01 -35.45
CA PRO A 1001 -3.88 12.61 -35.21
C PRO A 1001 -4.93 13.55 -35.78
N ASP A 1002 -4.56 14.82 -35.95
CA ASP A 1002 -5.38 15.86 -36.57
C ASP A 1002 -5.32 15.83 -38.11
N GLY A 1003 -4.68 14.81 -38.69
CA GLY A 1003 -4.60 14.57 -40.13
C GLY A 1003 -3.53 15.39 -40.86
N GLN A 1004 -2.62 16.05 -40.13
CA GLN A 1004 -1.54 16.83 -40.74
C GLN A 1004 -0.38 15.92 -41.13
N ILE A 1005 0.28 16.22 -42.26
CA ILE A 1005 1.40 15.40 -42.76
C ILE A 1005 2.74 16.04 -42.37
N ILE A 1006 3.61 15.23 -41.78
CA ILE A 1006 5.02 15.53 -41.54
C ILE A 1006 5.84 14.79 -42.58
N ASP A 1007 6.54 15.55 -43.42
CA ASP A 1007 7.45 15.07 -44.43
C ASP A 1007 8.80 15.79 -44.31
N PRO A 1008 9.85 15.42 -45.08
CA PRO A 1008 11.15 16.07 -44.94
C PRO A 1008 11.13 17.58 -45.25
N SER A 1009 10.19 18.04 -46.08
CA SER A 1009 10.04 19.45 -46.44
C SER A 1009 9.35 20.26 -45.33
N SER A 1010 8.42 19.66 -44.58
CA SER A 1010 7.74 20.32 -43.45
C SER A 1010 8.68 20.61 -42.28
N LEU A 1011 9.81 19.89 -42.19
CA LEU A 1011 10.84 20.09 -41.16
C LEU A 1011 11.94 21.08 -41.56
N ALA A 1012 11.85 21.70 -42.74
CA ALA A 1012 12.84 22.67 -43.19
C ALA A 1012 12.91 23.87 -42.23
N GLY A 1013 14.09 24.07 -41.61
CA GLY A 1013 14.32 25.15 -40.65
C GLY A 1013 13.67 24.96 -39.28
N GLU A 1014 13.31 23.73 -38.89
CA GLU A 1014 13.06 23.35 -37.50
C GLU A 1014 14.38 23.34 -36.70
N PRO A 1015 14.44 23.88 -35.46
CA PRO A 1015 15.68 23.94 -34.69
C PRO A 1015 16.11 22.60 -34.09
N VAL A 1016 15.18 21.66 -33.88
CA VAL A 1016 15.44 20.40 -33.14
C VAL A 1016 14.99 19.16 -33.93
N SER A 1017 13.82 19.24 -34.57
CA SER A 1017 13.21 18.14 -35.31
C SER A 1017 13.84 17.97 -36.70
N ARG A 1018 14.07 16.72 -37.13
CA ARG A 1018 14.77 16.43 -38.40
C ARG A 1018 14.41 15.07 -39.00
N TYR A 1019 14.66 14.93 -40.30
CA TYR A 1019 14.58 13.66 -41.04
C TYR A 1019 15.98 13.24 -41.50
N VAL A 1020 16.32 11.98 -41.27
CA VAL A 1020 17.65 11.42 -41.57
C VAL A 1020 17.47 10.16 -42.42
N VAL A 1021 18.24 10.04 -43.49
CA VAL A 1021 18.35 8.82 -44.30
C VAL A 1021 19.76 8.27 -44.12
N ASP A 1022 19.84 6.99 -43.78
CA ASP A 1022 21.06 6.21 -43.60
C ASP A 1022 21.05 4.98 -44.54
N GLN A 1023 22.11 4.16 -44.52
CA GLN A 1023 22.31 3.06 -45.48
C GLN A 1023 21.15 2.05 -45.54
N LYS A 1024 20.57 1.68 -44.38
CA LYS A 1024 19.49 0.68 -44.27
C LYS A 1024 18.29 1.15 -43.45
N SER A 1025 18.24 2.45 -43.13
CA SER A 1025 17.14 3.03 -42.37
C SER A 1025 16.89 4.48 -42.77
N ALA A 1026 15.66 4.96 -42.55
CA ALA A 1026 15.36 6.38 -42.54
C ALA A 1026 14.46 6.67 -41.33
N PHE A 1027 14.67 7.80 -40.66
CA PHE A 1027 13.93 8.12 -39.45
C PHE A 1027 13.64 9.61 -39.27
N TYR A 1028 12.54 9.89 -38.59
CA TYR A 1028 12.23 11.19 -38.02
C TYR A 1028 12.67 11.21 -36.57
N ARG A 1029 13.37 12.28 -36.15
CA ARG A 1029 13.61 12.61 -34.75
C ARG A 1029 12.89 13.91 -34.45
N LEU A 1030 11.86 13.84 -33.64
CA LEU A 1030 10.91 14.93 -33.39
C LEU A 1030 10.92 15.32 -31.91
N SER A 1031 10.96 16.61 -31.63
CA SER A 1031 10.50 17.13 -30.33
C SER A 1031 8.98 17.17 -30.34
N LEU A 1032 8.33 16.70 -29.27
CA LEU A 1032 6.88 16.75 -29.14
C LEU A 1032 6.47 17.86 -28.16
N PRO A 1033 5.47 18.71 -28.51
CA PRO A 1033 4.82 18.79 -29.82
C PRO A 1033 5.75 19.33 -30.92
N VAL A 1034 5.45 19.00 -32.19
CA VAL A 1034 6.23 19.48 -33.35
C VAL A 1034 5.83 20.90 -33.69
N SER A 1035 6.74 21.84 -33.49
CA SER A 1035 6.43 23.28 -33.45
C SER A 1035 5.83 23.86 -34.74
N LYS A 1036 6.32 23.47 -35.93
CA LYS A 1036 5.79 23.98 -37.22
C LYS A 1036 4.57 23.26 -37.74
N VAL A 1037 4.17 22.15 -37.12
CA VAL A 1037 3.04 21.35 -37.60
C VAL A 1037 1.74 21.77 -36.89
N GLY A 1038 1.81 22.57 -35.83
CA GLY A 1038 0.66 23.11 -35.10
C GLY A 1038 0.39 22.36 -33.80
N GLU A 1039 -0.79 22.53 -33.21
CA GLU A 1039 -1.22 21.74 -32.04
C GLU A 1039 -1.51 20.30 -32.48
N GLN A 1040 -1.11 19.33 -31.66
CA GLN A 1040 -1.38 17.90 -31.91
C GLN A 1040 -2.21 17.32 -30.77
N ASP A 1041 -3.32 16.64 -31.08
CA ASP A 1041 -4.14 15.97 -30.06
C ASP A 1041 -3.37 14.80 -29.41
N PRO A 1042 -3.06 14.86 -28.10
CA PRO A 1042 -2.34 13.80 -27.40
C PRO A 1042 -3.18 12.52 -27.22
N ASN A 1043 -4.50 12.55 -27.44
CA ASN A 1043 -5.38 11.38 -27.34
C ASN A 1043 -5.52 10.60 -28.65
N GLY A 1044 -5.15 11.23 -29.77
CA GLY A 1044 -5.38 10.70 -31.10
C GLY A 1044 -4.28 9.72 -31.56
N THR A 1045 -4.53 9.02 -32.67
CA THR A 1045 -3.60 8.02 -33.21
C THR A 1045 -2.76 8.63 -34.33
N TRP A 1046 -1.44 8.47 -34.23
CA TRP A 1046 -0.50 8.84 -35.28
C TRP A 1046 -0.41 7.71 -36.30
N TYR A 1047 -0.04 8.05 -37.55
CA TYR A 1047 0.20 7.04 -38.57
C TYR A 1047 1.54 7.25 -39.27
N ALA A 1048 2.31 6.17 -39.45
CA ALA A 1048 3.39 6.14 -40.41
C ALA A 1048 2.86 5.64 -41.75
N ARG A 1049 3.07 6.40 -42.81
CA ARG A 1049 2.65 6.05 -44.17
C ARG A 1049 3.89 5.75 -44.99
N LEU A 1050 3.96 4.51 -45.47
CA LEU A 1050 5.05 4.03 -46.32
C LEU A 1050 4.49 3.68 -47.68
N LYS A 1051 5.05 4.29 -48.73
CA LYS A 1051 4.65 4.02 -50.11
C LYS A 1051 5.87 3.69 -50.97
N LEU A 1052 5.79 2.60 -51.73
CA LEU A 1052 6.89 2.20 -52.61
C LEU A 1052 6.78 2.92 -53.97
N ASP A 1053 7.70 3.85 -54.22
CA ASP A 1053 7.76 4.60 -55.49
C ASP A 1053 8.25 3.68 -56.62
N LYS A 1054 7.47 3.57 -57.70
CA LYS A 1054 7.75 2.64 -58.81
C LYS A 1054 9.04 2.97 -59.57
N ASP A 1055 9.36 4.25 -59.73
CA ASP A 1055 10.51 4.69 -60.51
C ASP A 1055 11.80 4.60 -59.68
N LYS A 1056 11.74 5.04 -58.42
CA LYS A 1056 12.84 4.86 -57.45
C LYS A 1056 13.10 3.37 -57.22
N PHE A 1057 12.05 2.56 -57.05
CA PHE A 1057 12.18 1.11 -56.88
C PHE A 1057 12.85 0.46 -58.09
N LYS A 1058 12.43 0.78 -59.33
CA LYS A 1058 13.06 0.22 -60.54
C LYS A 1058 14.54 0.61 -60.65
N LYS A 1059 14.89 1.86 -60.31
CA LYS A 1059 16.27 2.34 -60.27
C LYS A 1059 17.10 1.58 -59.24
N GLN A 1060 16.60 1.46 -58.00
CA GLN A 1060 17.32 0.81 -56.90
C GLN A 1060 17.40 -0.71 -57.08
N LEU A 1061 16.36 -1.34 -57.64
CA LEU A 1061 16.36 -2.76 -57.98
C LEU A 1061 17.43 -3.10 -59.03
N SER A 1062 17.71 -2.19 -59.97
CA SER A 1062 18.81 -2.36 -60.93
C SER A 1062 20.20 -2.30 -60.29
N LYS A 1063 20.31 -1.59 -59.16
CA LYS A 1063 21.53 -1.49 -58.35
C LYS A 1063 21.72 -2.77 -57.51
N LEU A 1064 20.66 -3.24 -56.83
CA LEU A 1064 20.68 -4.54 -56.13
C LEU A 1064 21.08 -5.69 -57.06
N ARG A 1065 20.61 -5.71 -58.32
CA ARG A 1065 21.01 -6.74 -59.29
C ARG A 1065 22.53 -6.87 -59.46
N LYS A 1066 23.27 -5.78 -59.28
CA LYS A 1066 24.73 -5.74 -59.39
C LYS A 1066 25.41 -6.02 -58.06
N ASP A 1067 24.85 -5.47 -56.98
CA ASP A 1067 25.52 -5.38 -55.69
C ASP A 1067 25.18 -6.57 -54.77
N ASP A 1068 23.96 -7.12 -54.86
CA ASP A 1068 23.47 -8.25 -54.06
C ASP A 1068 22.42 -9.07 -54.84
N GLN A 1069 22.88 -10.11 -55.53
CA GLN A 1069 22.01 -10.95 -56.38
C GLN A 1069 20.97 -11.75 -55.59
N GLN A 1070 21.26 -12.08 -54.33
CA GLN A 1070 20.35 -12.83 -53.49
C GLN A 1070 19.21 -11.93 -53.00
N GLU A 1071 19.55 -10.72 -52.56
CA GLU A 1071 18.56 -9.72 -52.17
C GLU A 1071 17.73 -9.23 -53.36
N PHE A 1072 18.34 -9.11 -54.54
CA PHE A 1072 17.64 -8.82 -55.79
C PHE A 1072 16.56 -9.87 -56.09
N ALA A 1073 16.87 -11.16 -55.98
CA ALA A 1073 15.92 -12.23 -56.25
C ALA A 1073 14.75 -12.24 -55.25
N LEU A 1074 15.03 -12.02 -53.96
CA LEU A 1074 14.00 -11.90 -52.92
C LEU A 1074 13.11 -10.68 -53.14
N THR A 1075 13.72 -9.51 -53.36
CA THR A 1075 13.02 -8.23 -53.58
C THR A 1075 12.17 -8.26 -54.86
N GLN A 1076 12.63 -8.95 -55.90
CA GLN A 1076 11.86 -9.15 -57.13
C GLN A 1076 10.64 -10.06 -56.93
N THR A 1077 10.74 -11.05 -56.04
CA THR A 1077 9.70 -12.07 -55.85
C THR A 1077 8.63 -11.62 -54.84
N HIS A 1078 9.05 -11.01 -53.73
CA HIS A 1078 8.18 -10.70 -52.58
C HIS A 1078 7.91 -9.21 -52.38
N GLY A 1079 8.52 -8.31 -53.18
CA GLY A 1079 8.46 -6.87 -52.96
C GLY A 1079 9.57 -6.38 -52.01
N LEU A 1080 9.52 -5.10 -51.62
CA LEU A 1080 10.50 -4.53 -50.70
C LEU A 1080 10.06 -4.77 -49.25
N ARG A 1081 10.89 -5.45 -48.46
CA ARG A 1081 10.65 -5.61 -47.02
C ARG A 1081 10.91 -4.32 -46.24
N TYR A 1082 10.15 -4.13 -45.17
CA TYR A 1082 10.33 -3.02 -44.23
C TYR A 1082 10.08 -3.48 -42.79
N ALA A 1083 10.68 -2.77 -41.83
CA ALA A 1083 10.28 -2.78 -40.43
C ALA A 1083 10.15 -1.34 -39.93
N PHE A 1084 9.06 -1.02 -39.24
CA PHE A 1084 8.84 0.31 -38.66
C PHE A 1084 8.95 0.21 -37.15
N VAL A 1085 9.65 1.13 -36.51
CA VAL A 1085 9.75 1.23 -35.05
C VAL A 1085 9.50 2.67 -34.64
N ALA A 1086 8.43 2.92 -33.89
CA ALA A 1086 8.28 4.18 -33.18
C ALA A 1086 8.83 4.00 -31.77
N GLN A 1087 9.75 4.86 -31.35
CA GLN A 1087 10.26 4.89 -29.97
C GLN A 1087 10.17 6.32 -29.43
N ALA A 1088 9.70 6.45 -28.19
CA ALA A 1088 9.47 7.74 -27.56
C ALA A 1088 10.30 7.87 -26.29
N ARG A 1089 10.85 9.06 -26.07
CA ARG A 1089 11.40 9.42 -24.77
C ARG A 1089 10.26 9.93 -23.91
N SER A 1090 10.11 9.29 -22.76
CA SER A 1090 8.86 9.30 -22.04
C SER A 1090 9.08 9.14 -20.55
N VAL A 1091 8.26 9.83 -19.78
CA VAL A 1091 8.11 9.61 -18.33
C VAL A 1091 7.19 8.44 -17.99
N LEU A 1092 6.45 7.92 -18.98
CA LEU A 1092 5.81 6.61 -18.96
C LEU A 1092 6.82 5.53 -19.39
N ASP A 1093 7.22 4.66 -18.46
CA ASP A 1093 8.21 3.58 -18.62
C ASP A 1093 7.56 2.19 -18.47
N MET A 1094 7.97 1.22 -19.30
CA MET A 1094 7.60 -0.19 -19.18
C MET A 1094 8.85 -1.07 -19.05
N ALA A 1095 9.21 -1.39 -17.82
CA ALA A 1095 10.34 -2.25 -17.51
C ALA A 1095 9.90 -3.73 -17.49
N VAL A 1096 10.54 -4.57 -18.32
CA VAL A 1096 10.27 -6.02 -18.40
C VAL A 1096 11.46 -6.82 -17.90
N THR A 1097 11.24 -7.69 -16.92
CA THR A 1097 12.23 -8.64 -16.40
C THR A 1097 11.76 -10.07 -16.66
N LEU A 1098 12.65 -10.89 -17.20
CA LEU A 1098 12.43 -12.33 -17.41
C LEU A 1098 13.47 -13.10 -16.62
N ASN A 1099 13.02 -14.07 -15.82
CA ASN A 1099 13.88 -14.93 -15.01
C ASN A 1099 13.58 -16.40 -15.27
N GLN A 1100 14.63 -17.21 -15.47
CA GLN A 1100 14.57 -18.66 -15.62
C GLN A 1100 15.46 -19.32 -14.59
N ALA A 1101 14.87 -20.12 -13.69
CA ALA A 1101 15.62 -20.81 -12.63
C ALA A 1101 16.42 -22.03 -13.13
N SER A 1102 16.17 -22.48 -14.36
CA SER A 1102 16.80 -23.62 -15.02
C SER A 1102 16.83 -23.36 -16.52
N LEU A 1103 17.83 -23.92 -17.19
CA LEU A 1103 18.00 -23.87 -18.65
C LEU A 1103 17.74 -25.24 -19.31
N GLU A 1104 17.21 -26.22 -18.56
CA GLU A 1104 16.78 -27.52 -19.08
C GLU A 1104 15.31 -27.48 -19.53
N PRO A 1105 14.91 -28.31 -20.53
CA PRO A 1105 13.50 -28.47 -20.90
C PRO A 1105 12.64 -28.84 -19.68
N GLY A 1106 11.50 -28.15 -19.53
CA GLY A 1106 10.64 -28.21 -18.35
C GLY A 1106 10.85 -27.07 -17.35
N ALA A 1107 11.78 -26.13 -17.60
CA ALA A 1107 11.98 -24.97 -16.76
C ALA A 1107 10.77 -24.03 -16.72
N THR A 1108 10.46 -23.49 -15.54
CA THR A 1108 9.49 -22.41 -15.39
C THR A 1108 10.15 -21.08 -15.70
N VAL A 1109 9.55 -20.32 -16.60
CA VAL A 1109 9.93 -18.95 -16.94
C VAL A 1109 9.00 -17.98 -16.24
N HIS A 1110 9.56 -17.06 -15.46
CA HIS A 1110 8.82 -16.01 -14.77
C HIS A 1110 9.04 -14.69 -15.49
N LEU A 1111 7.97 -13.99 -15.81
CA LEU A 1111 8.01 -12.67 -16.42
C LEU A 1111 7.29 -11.66 -15.53
N ARG A 1112 7.99 -10.55 -15.26
CA ARG A 1112 7.50 -9.42 -14.47
C ARG A 1112 7.61 -8.16 -15.31
N THR A 1113 6.49 -7.46 -15.47
CA THR A 1113 6.41 -6.17 -16.16
C THR A 1113 6.01 -5.11 -15.15
N VAL A 1114 6.74 -4.00 -15.11
CA VAL A 1114 6.42 -2.84 -14.27
C VAL A 1114 6.16 -1.67 -15.19
N VAL A 1115 4.98 -1.07 -15.08
CA VAL A 1115 4.60 0.13 -15.82
C VAL A 1115 4.53 1.29 -14.85
N THR A 1116 5.30 2.34 -15.13
CA THR A 1116 5.28 3.57 -14.35
C THR A 1116 5.01 4.78 -15.23
N GLU A 1117 4.36 5.80 -14.69
CA GLU A 1117 4.14 7.12 -15.27
C GLU A 1117 4.67 8.16 -14.27
N PHE A 1118 5.62 8.99 -14.69
CA PHE A 1118 6.35 9.93 -13.81
C PHE A 1118 7.01 9.25 -12.58
N GLY A 1119 7.40 7.98 -12.71
CA GLY A 1119 7.98 7.17 -11.64
C GLY A 1119 6.99 6.59 -10.62
N TYR A 1120 5.68 6.75 -10.84
CA TYR A 1120 4.61 6.14 -10.04
C TYR A 1120 3.84 5.10 -10.85
N ALA A 1121 3.06 4.23 -10.20
CA ALA A 1121 2.22 3.29 -10.91
C ALA A 1121 1.25 4.01 -11.88
N ALA A 1122 1.15 3.50 -13.11
CA ALA A 1122 0.27 4.08 -14.12
C ALA A 1122 -1.21 3.97 -13.67
N PRO A 1123 -1.97 5.09 -13.61
CA PRO A 1123 -3.16 5.15 -12.75
C PRO A 1123 -4.44 4.53 -13.33
N ARG A 1124 -4.51 4.15 -14.62
CA ARG A 1124 -5.78 3.70 -15.23
C ARG A 1124 -5.65 2.58 -16.27
N GLY A 1125 -6.15 1.40 -15.90
CA GLY A 1125 -6.55 0.34 -16.85
C GLY A 1125 -5.43 -0.22 -17.72
N GLY A 1126 -4.19 -0.20 -17.23
CA GLY A 1126 -3.05 -0.83 -17.89
C GLY A 1126 -3.30 -2.32 -18.10
N LYS A 1127 -3.07 -2.81 -19.32
CA LYS A 1127 -3.16 -4.22 -19.68
C LYS A 1127 -1.87 -4.65 -20.35
N ILE A 1128 -1.27 -5.72 -19.83
CA ILE A 1128 -0.13 -6.37 -20.46
C ILE A 1128 -0.62 -7.60 -21.22
N THR A 1129 -0.10 -7.80 -22.41
CA THR A 1129 -0.27 -9.02 -23.22
C THR A 1129 1.11 -9.55 -23.56
N VAL A 1130 1.36 -10.83 -23.27
CA VAL A 1130 2.63 -11.48 -23.52
C VAL A 1130 2.42 -12.56 -24.57
N ARG A 1131 3.02 -12.39 -25.76
CA ARG A 1131 3.06 -13.41 -26.81
C ARG A 1131 4.37 -14.19 -26.72
N VAL A 1132 4.28 -15.48 -26.45
CA VAL A 1132 5.42 -16.41 -26.41
C VAL A 1132 5.40 -17.26 -27.68
N THR A 1133 6.45 -17.18 -28.49
CA THR A 1133 6.65 -18.05 -29.66
C THR A 1133 7.66 -19.14 -29.30
N ALA A 1134 7.23 -20.40 -29.32
CA ALA A 1134 8.05 -21.57 -29.02
C ALA A 1134 9.01 -21.92 -30.17
N PRO A 1135 10.02 -22.79 -29.95
CA PRO A 1135 11.00 -23.16 -30.97
C PRO A 1135 10.42 -23.76 -32.26
N ASP A 1136 9.25 -24.40 -32.17
CA ASP A 1136 8.53 -24.98 -33.31
C ASP A 1136 7.64 -23.97 -34.06
N GLY A 1137 7.65 -22.70 -33.64
CA GLY A 1137 6.81 -21.63 -34.20
C GLY A 1137 5.43 -21.49 -33.55
N THR A 1138 5.05 -22.36 -32.61
CA THR A 1138 3.76 -22.28 -31.91
C THR A 1138 3.69 -21.02 -31.05
N GLN A 1139 2.59 -20.27 -31.15
CA GLN A 1139 2.38 -19.05 -30.37
C GLN A 1139 1.37 -19.26 -29.24
N THR A 1140 1.72 -18.78 -28.05
CA THR A 1140 0.85 -18.74 -26.87
C THR A 1140 0.71 -17.30 -26.41
N VAL A 1141 -0.52 -16.85 -26.16
CA VAL A 1141 -0.80 -15.51 -25.62
C VAL A 1141 -1.18 -15.63 -24.15
N LEU A 1142 -0.46 -14.93 -23.29
CA LEU A 1142 -0.68 -14.86 -21.85
C LEU A 1142 -1.16 -13.45 -21.48
N THR A 1143 -2.06 -13.37 -20.49
CA THR A 1143 -2.53 -12.12 -19.90
C THR A 1143 -2.08 -12.09 -18.44
N PRO A 1144 -0.94 -11.44 -18.13
CA PRO A 1144 -0.43 -11.36 -16.76
C PRO A 1144 -1.44 -10.74 -15.80
N ALA A 1145 -1.45 -11.23 -14.56
CA ALA A 1145 -2.27 -10.64 -13.49
C ALA A 1145 -1.55 -9.43 -12.89
N GLU A 1146 -2.31 -8.40 -12.52
CA GLU A 1146 -1.79 -7.27 -11.76
C GLU A 1146 -1.64 -7.69 -10.29
N THR A 1147 -0.41 -7.77 -9.79
CA THR A 1147 -0.09 -8.24 -8.42
C THR A 1147 0.22 -7.10 -7.44
N GLY A 1148 0.25 -5.86 -7.95
CA GLY A 1148 0.36 -4.60 -7.23
C GLY A 1148 0.26 -3.45 -8.22
N ASP A 1149 0.09 -2.21 -7.75
CA ASP A 1149 -0.14 -1.05 -8.62
C ASP A 1149 0.92 -0.96 -9.74
N GLY A 1150 0.49 -1.16 -11.00
CA GLY A 1150 1.38 -1.11 -12.17
C GLY A 1150 2.36 -2.28 -12.32
N VAL A 1151 2.22 -3.35 -11.52
CA VAL A 1151 3.07 -4.56 -11.56
C VAL A 1151 2.28 -5.75 -12.09
N PHE A 1152 2.75 -6.33 -13.18
CA PHE A 1152 2.10 -7.43 -13.90
C PHE A 1152 2.99 -8.65 -13.97
N GLU A 1153 2.50 -9.80 -13.51
CA GLU A 1153 3.29 -11.03 -13.41
C GLU A 1153 2.61 -12.23 -14.07
N THR A 1154 3.40 -13.06 -14.73
CA THR A 1154 2.97 -14.34 -15.31
C THR A 1154 4.11 -15.36 -15.30
N ALA A 1155 3.77 -16.63 -15.43
CA ALA A 1155 4.74 -17.70 -15.62
C ALA A 1155 4.26 -18.74 -16.63
N TRP A 1156 5.19 -19.42 -17.30
CA TRP A 1156 4.89 -20.57 -18.16
C TRP A 1156 6.02 -21.60 -18.11
N THR A 1157 5.75 -22.82 -18.59
CA THR A 1157 6.74 -23.89 -18.69
C THR A 1157 7.34 -23.96 -20.09
N ALA A 1158 8.67 -23.82 -20.17
CA ALA A 1158 9.43 -24.01 -21.41
C ALA A 1158 9.76 -25.50 -21.60
N SER A 1159 8.84 -26.24 -22.23
CA SER A 1159 8.91 -27.71 -22.36
C SER A 1159 9.79 -28.24 -23.49
N GLN A 1160 10.17 -27.40 -24.47
CA GLN A 1160 10.91 -27.78 -25.67
C GLN A 1160 12.32 -27.20 -25.67
N SER A 1161 13.28 -27.96 -26.18
CA SER A 1161 14.65 -27.47 -26.46
C SER A 1161 14.61 -26.42 -27.56
N GLY A 1162 15.27 -25.28 -27.36
CA GLY A 1162 15.35 -24.17 -28.31
C GLY A 1162 15.10 -22.81 -27.67
N VAL A 1163 14.95 -21.79 -28.53
CA VAL A 1163 14.69 -20.39 -28.14
C VAL A 1163 13.19 -20.12 -28.16
N TYR A 1164 12.71 -19.51 -27.08
CA TYR A 1164 11.39 -18.93 -26.95
C TYR A 1164 11.48 -17.41 -27.14
N ARG A 1165 10.83 -16.88 -28.18
CA ARG A 1165 10.76 -15.43 -28.44
C ARG A 1165 9.56 -14.85 -27.69
N VAL A 1166 9.79 -13.85 -26.84
CA VAL A 1166 8.77 -13.27 -25.95
C VAL A 1166 8.55 -11.81 -26.31
N HIS A 1167 7.35 -11.49 -26.81
CA HIS A 1167 6.92 -10.14 -27.14
C HIS A 1167 5.92 -9.66 -26.08
N VAL A 1168 6.26 -8.58 -25.39
CA VAL A 1168 5.42 -7.96 -24.35
C VAL A 1168 4.83 -6.69 -24.91
N LEU A 1169 3.50 -6.60 -24.93
CA LEU A 1169 2.74 -5.42 -25.34
C LEU A 1169 1.97 -4.90 -24.14
N GLY A 1170 2.30 -3.69 -23.71
CA GLY A 1170 1.52 -2.90 -22.76
C GLY A 1170 0.62 -1.90 -23.49
N LYS A 1171 -0.61 -1.74 -23.01
CA LYS A 1171 -1.51 -0.67 -23.44
C LYS A 1171 -2.34 -0.18 -22.27
N GLY A 1172 -2.71 1.10 -22.27
CA GLY A 1172 -3.53 1.66 -21.21
C GLY A 1172 -3.92 3.11 -21.48
N LYS A 1173 -4.32 3.80 -20.41
CA LYS A 1173 -4.50 5.25 -20.40
C LYS A 1173 -3.53 5.89 -19.42
N THR A 1174 -3.03 7.07 -19.77
CA THR A 1174 -2.22 7.90 -18.88
C THR A 1174 -3.10 8.51 -17.79
N THR A 1175 -2.50 9.26 -16.87
CA THR A 1175 -3.24 10.07 -15.91
C THR A 1175 -4.22 11.01 -16.62
N LEU A 1176 -3.82 11.69 -17.71
CA LEU A 1176 -4.70 12.59 -18.48
C LEU A 1176 -5.77 11.86 -19.31
N GLY A 1177 -5.74 10.52 -19.35
CA GLY A 1177 -6.70 9.71 -20.10
C GLY A 1177 -6.30 9.38 -21.54
N SER A 1178 -5.15 9.90 -22.00
CA SER A 1178 -4.57 9.61 -23.32
C SER A 1178 -4.16 8.15 -23.43
N GLY A 1179 -4.39 7.56 -24.60
CA GLY A 1179 -4.06 6.17 -24.82
C GLY A 1179 -2.55 5.97 -25.06
N TRP A 1180 -1.94 4.98 -24.40
CA TRP A 1180 -0.53 4.64 -24.61
C TRP A 1180 -0.34 3.18 -25.03
N THR A 1181 0.77 2.93 -25.74
CA THR A 1181 1.30 1.58 -26.02
C THR A 1181 2.79 1.52 -25.75
N ARG A 1182 3.27 0.38 -25.24
CA ARG A 1182 4.68 0.11 -24.96
C ARG A 1182 5.00 -1.33 -25.36
N GLU A 1183 6.15 -1.55 -26.00
CA GLU A 1183 6.59 -2.87 -26.45
C GLU A 1183 7.98 -3.21 -25.94
N ALA A 1184 8.20 -4.49 -25.63
CA ALA A 1184 9.51 -5.00 -25.26
C ALA A 1184 9.71 -6.45 -25.73
N LEU A 1185 10.92 -6.75 -26.22
CA LEU A 1185 11.34 -8.11 -26.59
C LEU A 1185 12.22 -8.75 -25.50
N ARG A 1186 11.96 -10.02 -25.20
CA ARG A 1186 12.81 -10.87 -24.34
C ARG A 1186 13.01 -12.24 -24.98
N SER A 1187 14.06 -12.94 -24.60
CA SER A 1187 14.27 -14.34 -24.97
C SER A 1187 14.28 -15.22 -23.73
N ALA A 1188 13.61 -16.36 -23.82
CA ALA A 1188 13.84 -17.50 -22.94
C ALA A 1188 14.42 -18.65 -23.76
N PHE A 1189 15.12 -19.58 -23.13
CA PHE A 1189 15.72 -20.70 -23.84
C PHE A 1189 15.90 -21.92 -22.94
N THR A 1190 15.85 -23.11 -23.53
CA THR A 1190 16.20 -24.35 -22.85
C THR A 1190 16.95 -25.30 -23.79
N TRP A 1191 17.83 -26.14 -23.26
CA TRP A 1191 18.43 -27.25 -24.01
C TRP A 1191 18.97 -28.32 -23.08
N LYS A 1192 19.24 -29.50 -23.63
CA LYS A 1192 19.77 -30.63 -22.86
C LYS A 1192 21.17 -30.33 -22.34
N GLY A 1193 21.36 -30.36 -21.03
CA GLY A 1193 22.62 -29.98 -20.39
C GLY A 1193 22.77 -28.48 -20.18
N GLY A 1194 21.68 -27.70 -20.26
CA GLY A 1194 21.71 -26.26 -20.11
C GLY A 1194 22.10 -25.77 -18.72
N ASN A 1195 21.93 -26.61 -17.69
CA ASN A 1195 22.38 -26.32 -16.34
C ASN A 1195 23.86 -26.66 -16.10
N ASN A 1196 24.59 -27.13 -17.11
CA ASN A 1196 26.02 -27.35 -16.99
C ASN A 1196 26.74 -26.02 -16.73
N PRO A 1197 27.70 -25.98 -15.79
CA PRO A 1197 28.48 -24.78 -15.57
C PRO A 1197 29.22 -24.39 -16.86
N PRO A 1198 29.45 -23.10 -17.10
CA PRO A 1198 30.29 -22.67 -18.20
C PRO A 1198 31.67 -23.36 -18.13
N PRO A 1199 32.29 -23.63 -19.29
CA PRO A 1199 33.59 -24.25 -19.40
C PRO A 1199 34.61 -23.41 -18.62
N ARG A 1200 35.53 -24.13 -17.99
CA ARG A 1200 36.69 -23.55 -17.31
C ARG A 1200 37.93 -23.95 -18.09
N PRO A 1201 38.97 -23.11 -18.09
CA PRO A 1201 40.24 -23.47 -18.71
C PRO A 1201 40.76 -24.76 -18.05
N THR A 1202 41.11 -25.72 -18.89
CA THR A 1202 41.75 -26.97 -18.47
C THR A 1202 43.14 -26.70 -17.88
N ASP A 1203 43.66 -27.62 -17.06
CA ASP A 1203 45.04 -27.49 -16.52
C ASP A 1203 46.08 -27.38 -17.65
N TYR A 1204 45.79 -28.02 -18.78
CA TYR A 1204 46.55 -27.90 -20.03
C TYR A 1204 46.54 -26.47 -20.59
N GLU A 1205 45.37 -25.85 -20.71
CA GLU A 1205 45.23 -24.47 -21.22
C GLU A 1205 45.86 -23.46 -20.27
N ARG A 1206 45.73 -23.66 -18.95
CA ARG A 1206 46.39 -22.83 -17.93
C ARG A 1206 47.92 -22.91 -18.01
N PHE A 1207 48.46 -24.11 -18.24
CA PHE A 1207 49.90 -24.33 -18.38
C PHE A 1207 50.45 -23.72 -19.69
N CYS A 1208 49.70 -23.82 -20.79
CA CYS A 1208 50.06 -23.17 -22.05
C CYS A 1208 49.99 -21.63 -21.97
N ALA A 1209 48.98 -21.09 -21.29
CA ALA A 1209 48.90 -19.65 -21.01
C ALA A 1209 50.06 -19.17 -20.14
N LEU A 1210 50.48 -19.94 -19.12
CA LEU A 1210 51.65 -19.65 -18.30
C LEU A 1210 52.95 -19.65 -19.11
N LEU A 1211 53.18 -20.66 -19.96
CA LEU A 1211 54.35 -20.72 -20.85
C LEU A 1211 54.41 -19.52 -21.80
N GLY A 1212 53.26 -19.14 -22.39
CA GLY A 1212 53.16 -17.95 -23.24
C GLY A 1212 53.41 -16.64 -22.48
N CYS A 1213 52.87 -16.51 -21.27
CA CYS A 1213 53.08 -15.36 -20.39
C CYS A 1213 54.57 -15.21 -19.99
N LEU A 1214 55.21 -16.30 -19.57
CA LEU A 1214 56.63 -16.30 -19.21
C LEU A 1214 57.52 -15.89 -20.39
N GLN A 1215 57.18 -16.33 -21.62
CA GLN A 1215 57.90 -15.95 -22.83
C GLN A 1215 57.68 -14.47 -23.19
N LYS A 1216 56.43 -14.00 -23.20
CA LYS A 1216 56.06 -12.60 -23.54
C LYS A 1216 56.70 -11.59 -22.59
N ASN A 1217 56.85 -11.96 -21.32
CA ASN A 1217 57.48 -11.13 -20.29
C ASN A 1217 59.01 -11.33 -20.17
N LYS A 1218 59.64 -12.10 -21.07
CA LYS A 1218 61.07 -12.46 -21.02
C LYS A 1218 61.52 -13.10 -19.70
N ALA A 1219 60.59 -13.68 -18.92
CA ALA A 1219 60.89 -14.41 -17.70
C ALA A 1219 61.59 -15.76 -18.00
N ILE A 1220 61.44 -16.26 -19.23
CA ILE A 1220 62.23 -17.34 -19.82
C ILE A 1220 62.92 -16.81 -21.08
N ASP A 1221 64.23 -17.02 -21.17
CA ASP A 1221 65.06 -16.62 -22.31
C ASP A 1221 65.24 -17.81 -23.26
N GLU A 1222 64.65 -17.72 -24.46
CA GLU A 1222 64.72 -18.76 -25.49
C GLU A 1222 66.17 -19.06 -25.93
N GLY A 1223 67.05 -18.07 -25.95
CA GLY A 1223 68.46 -18.26 -26.32
C GLY A 1223 69.18 -19.14 -25.29
N ARG A 1224 68.97 -18.84 -24.01
CA ARG A 1224 69.61 -19.54 -22.89
C ARG A 1224 69.04 -20.94 -22.64
N LEU A 1225 67.74 -21.14 -22.88
CA LEU A 1225 67.11 -22.46 -22.83
C LEU A 1225 67.60 -23.37 -23.97
N LYS A 1226 67.87 -22.80 -25.15
CA LYS A 1226 68.42 -23.52 -26.29
C LYS A 1226 69.88 -23.95 -26.07
N GLU A 1227 70.68 -23.14 -25.38
CA GLU A 1227 72.04 -23.51 -24.91
C GLU A 1227 72.02 -24.67 -23.89
N LEU A 1228 70.94 -24.81 -23.12
CA LEU A 1228 70.71 -25.92 -22.18
C LEU A 1228 70.05 -27.15 -22.83
N GLY A 1229 69.88 -27.15 -24.16
CA GLY A 1229 69.29 -28.27 -24.91
C GLY A 1229 67.76 -28.38 -24.82
N ILE A 1230 67.07 -27.36 -24.29
CA ILE A 1230 65.62 -27.34 -24.13
C ILE A 1230 65.01 -26.50 -25.27
N ASP A 1231 64.36 -27.17 -26.22
CA ASP A 1231 63.62 -26.50 -27.30
C ASP A 1231 62.25 -26.03 -26.80
N LEU A 1232 62.15 -24.76 -26.43
CA LEU A 1232 60.89 -24.16 -25.95
C LEU A 1232 59.80 -24.15 -27.02
N SER A 1233 60.18 -23.97 -28.30
CA SER A 1233 59.25 -24.03 -29.43
C SER A 1233 58.75 -25.46 -29.68
N GLY A 1234 59.63 -26.45 -29.55
CA GLY A 1234 59.30 -27.87 -29.57
C GLY A 1234 58.44 -28.32 -28.38
N LEU A 1235 58.74 -27.83 -27.18
CA LEU A 1235 57.95 -28.06 -25.96
C LEU A 1235 56.54 -27.48 -26.11
N ARG A 1236 56.42 -26.25 -26.61
CA ARG A 1236 55.13 -25.62 -26.91
C ARG A 1236 54.38 -26.36 -28.03
N LYS A 1237 55.05 -26.89 -29.04
CA LYS A 1237 54.41 -27.78 -30.02
C LYS A 1237 53.91 -29.07 -29.39
N CYS A 1238 54.71 -29.77 -28.60
CA CYS A 1238 54.31 -31.03 -27.95
C CYS A 1238 53.22 -30.84 -26.90
N VAL A 1239 53.29 -29.75 -26.13
CA VAL A 1239 52.42 -29.51 -24.97
C VAL A 1239 51.27 -28.56 -25.29
N CYS A 1240 51.29 -27.78 -26.36
CA CYS A 1240 50.22 -26.79 -26.68
C CYS A 1240 49.59 -26.96 -28.08
N SER A 1241 49.96 -27.98 -28.87
CA SER A 1241 49.21 -28.32 -30.09
C SER A 1241 48.00 -29.20 -29.74
N ARG A 1242 46.77 -28.75 -30.06
CA ARG A 1242 45.56 -29.58 -29.94
C ARG A 1242 45.69 -30.87 -30.75
N PRO A 1243 45.30 -32.05 -30.21
CA PRO A 1243 45.16 -33.24 -31.03
C PRO A 1243 44.01 -33.03 -32.02
N ARG A 1244 44.25 -33.24 -33.32
CA ARG A 1244 43.14 -33.35 -34.29
C ARG A 1244 42.31 -34.59 -33.93
N PRO A 1245 40.97 -34.54 -34.01
CA PRO A 1245 40.16 -35.76 -33.93
C PRO A 1245 40.59 -36.71 -35.06
N LYS A 1246 40.88 -37.96 -34.72
CA LYS A 1246 41.07 -39.01 -35.73
C LYS A 1246 39.74 -39.24 -36.44
N ASP A 1247 39.80 -39.34 -37.76
CA ASP A 1247 38.71 -39.74 -38.64
C ASP A 1247 37.91 -40.93 -38.08
N VAL A 1248 36.68 -40.68 -37.65
CA VAL A 1248 35.68 -41.74 -37.49
C VAL A 1248 34.99 -41.86 -38.84
N LYS A 1249 35.30 -42.93 -39.58
CA LYS A 1249 34.55 -43.32 -40.79
C LYS A 1249 33.08 -43.55 -40.44
N PRO A 1250 32.14 -43.23 -41.35
CA PRO A 1250 30.71 -43.37 -41.10
C PRO A 1250 30.32 -44.85 -41.04
N ARG A 1251 29.46 -45.18 -40.07
CA ARG A 1251 28.52 -46.30 -40.13
C ARG A 1251 27.14 -45.79 -39.79
#